data_AF-A0A7K2KR39-F1
#
_entry.id   AF-A0A7K2KR39-F1
#
_cell.length_a   1.000
_cell.length_b   1.000
_cell.length_c   1.000
_cell.angle_alpha   90.00
_cell.angle_beta   90.00
_cell.angle_gamma   90.00
#
_symmetry.space_group_name_H-M   'P 1'
#
loop_
_entity.id
_entity.type
_entity.pdbx_description
1 polymer ?
#
loop_
_entity_poly.entity_id
_entity_poly.type
_entity_poly.pdbx_seq_one_letter_code
_entity_poly.pdbx_strand_id
1 'polypeptide(L)'
;MVMAPDTQPPEGGQADVPERVSGDEPLLAARVHRPSDLMRLLAGVLAIGLVIAVAAFAHATTSGLEEDINKGAVGAPDVFVKIAGLVSSIAVLLVPVAFAIERLIKRDGLRIADGVLAAVLAHGLTLATDLWVAQAAPGTIQDALTQPASGGGLTDPVHNYLAPVIAYMTAVGMARRPRWRVSLWAVLLLDAFTMLVAGYTTALSIILTVLIGWTVAYGTLYAVGSPNVRPTGQTLLAGLRRVGFRPVTALRAEGVPDSSDSGDRGRRYIVTLEDGPPLDVTVVDREQQAHGFFYRAWRRITLRTITTRRSIVSLRQALEQEALLAYAAIAAGANAPKLIATSELGPDAVMLVYEHTGGRSLDSLDDEDITDDLVRSAWRQVRALQSRRIAHRRLTGDAILVDRSGRVILTDLRGGEIAAGDLILRMDIAQLLTTLGLRVGAERVVAAAVEVLGPDAVADCLPLLQPIALSRSTRATLRRQARERSAREREAVLAASEAAKHERELAKAEAAEAAAGPTSARAETKAEKKADKKAEKRALDTALDEAREEDLLAQIRQQVLLIRPLAPAEPVRLERIKPRTLVSLIAGAVAAYFLLSQISRTPLSTVSEADWRWVAAAVLFSAFSYVAAAMSLLGFVPERVGFWRTVVAQVAGSFVKIVAPAAVGGVALNTRFLQRAGVRPGLAVASVGASQLFGLGAHILLLLAFGYLTGTERSQSFTPSRTVIAGLLTVAVLVLVVTAIPFMRKFVSTRLRSLFAGVVPRMLDVLQRPMKLVTGIGGMLLLTLTFVLCLHASIQAFDHDGVSISYASVAVVFLAGN
;
A
#
# COMPACT_ATOMS: atom_id res chain seq x y z
N MET A 1 55.03 -64.33 -33.26
CA MET A 1 53.63 -64.02 -32.90
C MET A 1 53.53 -62.50 -32.82
N VAL A 2 52.49 -61.97 -33.44
CA VAL A 2 52.37 -60.63 -34.04
C VAL A 2 52.00 -59.53 -33.03
N MET A 3 52.35 -58.27 -33.37
CA MET A 3 51.98 -56.95 -32.77
C MET A 3 52.77 -56.48 -31.53
N ALA A 4 53.28 -55.25 -31.43
CA ALA A 4 53.20 -54.01 -32.23
C ALA A 4 54.43 -53.11 -31.97
N PRO A 5 54.83 -52.19 -32.88
CA PRO A 5 55.83 -51.17 -32.58
C PRO A 5 55.21 -49.79 -32.27
N ASP A 6 55.93 -49.10 -31.40
CA ASP A 6 55.87 -47.69 -31.06
C ASP A 6 55.58 -46.76 -32.23
N THR A 7 54.80 -45.71 -31.95
CA THR A 7 54.99 -44.39 -32.56
C THR A 7 54.71 -43.29 -31.54
N GLN A 8 55.74 -42.56 -31.16
CA GLN A 8 55.67 -41.13 -30.83
C GLN A 8 55.98 -40.32 -32.11
N PRO A 9 55.70 -39.01 -32.17
CA PRO A 9 54.48 -38.29 -31.76
C PRO A 9 53.98 -37.41 -32.94
N PRO A 10 52.98 -36.53 -32.74
CA PRO A 10 53.29 -35.15 -33.12
C PRO A 10 52.83 -34.09 -32.11
N GLU A 11 53.54 -32.98 -32.28
CA GLU A 11 53.54 -31.68 -31.63
C GLU A 11 52.17 -31.01 -31.38
N GLY A 12 52.15 -30.20 -30.33
CA GLY A 12 51.71 -28.80 -30.47
C GLY A 12 50.21 -28.53 -30.53
N GLY A 13 49.44 -29.00 -29.57
CA GLY A 13 48.11 -28.46 -29.28
C GLY A 13 48.14 -27.61 -28.01
N GLN A 14 47.92 -26.29 -28.13
CA GLN A 14 47.49 -25.46 -27.01
C GLN A 14 46.27 -26.13 -26.37
N ALA A 15 46.46 -26.73 -25.20
CA ALA A 15 45.38 -27.32 -24.43
C ALA A 15 44.45 -26.17 -23.99
N ASP A 16 43.32 -26.09 -24.67
CA ASP A 16 42.15 -25.32 -24.29
C ASP A 16 41.74 -25.83 -22.90
N VAL A 17 42.17 -25.13 -21.84
CA VAL A 17 41.83 -25.49 -20.46
C VAL A 17 40.31 -25.30 -20.34
N PRO A 18 39.52 -26.36 -20.10
CA PRO A 18 38.07 -26.25 -20.10
C PRO A 18 37.64 -25.29 -19.00
N GLU A 19 36.96 -24.23 -19.43
CA GLU A 19 36.35 -23.17 -18.62
C GLU A 19 35.27 -23.78 -17.69
N ARG A 20 35.70 -24.37 -16.57
CA ARG A 20 34.80 -25.00 -15.59
C ARG A 20 34.10 -23.94 -14.76
N VAL A 21 33.00 -23.40 -15.29
CA VAL A 21 31.92 -22.88 -14.44
C VAL A 21 31.42 -24.07 -13.60
N SER A 22 31.62 -24.03 -12.28
CA SER A 22 31.07 -25.06 -11.39
C SER A 22 29.56 -25.12 -11.61
N GLY A 23 29.09 -26.29 -12.05
CA GLY A 23 27.79 -26.49 -12.70
C GLY A 23 26.57 -26.43 -11.78
N ASP A 24 26.25 -25.26 -11.23
CA ASP A 24 25.05 -25.04 -10.41
C ASP A 24 24.26 -23.79 -10.80
N GLU A 25 24.39 -23.28 -12.03
CA GLU A 25 23.43 -22.29 -12.54
C GLU A 25 22.29 -23.02 -13.26
N PRO A 26 21.09 -23.12 -12.65
CA PRO A 26 19.96 -23.76 -13.32
C PRO A 26 19.71 -23.05 -14.65
N LEU A 27 19.48 -23.81 -15.72
CA LEU A 27 19.12 -23.28 -17.03
C LEU A 27 17.98 -22.28 -16.86
N LEU A 28 18.31 -21.00 -17.02
CA LEU A 28 17.34 -19.93 -16.88
C LEU A 28 16.24 -20.14 -17.92
N ALA A 29 14.98 -20.10 -17.48
CA ALA A 29 13.85 -20.19 -18.41
C ALA A 29 13.99 -19.12 -19.50
N ALA A 30 13.80 -19.51 -20.76
CA ALA A 30 13.96 -18.62 -21.90
C ALA A 30 13.04 -17.40 -21.85
N ARG A 31 11.87 -17.54 -21.19
CA ARG A 31 10.90 -16.47 -20.95
C ARG A 31 10.59 -16.35 -19.45
N VAL A 32 10.41 -15.11 -19.00
CA VAL A 32 10.06 -14.78 -17.61
C VAL A 32 8.89 -13.79 -17.59
N HIS A 33 7.87 -14.13 -16.80
CA HIS A 33 6.74 -13.28 -16.48
C HIS A 33 7.16 -12.22 -15.45
N ARG A 34 7.31 -10.98 -15.89
CA ARG A 34 7.75 -9.89 -15.01
C ARG A 34 6.55 -9.24 -14.31
N PRO A 35 6.52 -9.18 -12.96
CA PRO A 35 5.46 -8.49 -12.23
C PRO A 35 5.35 -7.00 -12.60
N SER A 36 6.44 -6.36 -13.02
CA SER A 36 6.42 -4.97 -13.50
C SER A 36 5.53 -4.78 -14.73
N ASP A 37 5.46 -5.78 -15.61
CA ASP A 37 4.68 -5.71 -16.84
C ASP A 37 3.20 -5.88 -16.52
N LEU A 38 2.83 -6.80 -15.60
CA LEU A 38 1.48 -6.88 -15.05
C LEU A 38 1.04 -5.57 -14.37
N MET A 39 1.92 -4.96 -13.59
CA MET A 39 1.59 -3.69 -12.92
C MET A 39 1.38 -2.55 -13.92
N ARG A 40 2.14 -2.52 -15.01
CA ARG A 40 1.93 -1.55 -16.10
C ARG A 40 0.62 -1.82 -16.84
N LEU A 41 0.31 -3.09 -17.13
CA LEU A 41 -1.00 -3.48 -17.66
C LEU A 41 -2.14 -2.96 -16.77
N LEU A 42 -2.10 -3.23 -15.46
CA LEU A 42 -3.12 -2.78 -14.51
C LEU A 42 -3.21 -1.25 -14.42
N ALA A 43 -2.06 -0.56 -14.40
CA ALA A 43 -2.03 0.91 -14.43
C ALA A 43 -2.63 1.46 -15.72
N GLY A 44 -2.42 0.78 -16.85
CA GLY A 44 -2.94 1.15 -18.16
C GLY A 44 -4.45 0.98 -18.23
N VAL A 45 -4.97 -0.16 -17.78
CA VAL A 45 -6.42 -0.39 -17.64
C VAL A 45 -7.06 0.65 -16.74
N LEU A 46 -6.43 1.00 -15.62
CA LEU A 46 -6.95 2.03 -14.71
C LEU A 46 -6.91 3.43 -15.34
N ALA A 47 -5.85 3.76 -16.09
CA ALA A 47 -5.73 5.03 -16.81
C ALA A 47 -6.77 5.14 -17.95
N ILE A 48 -7.03 4.06 -18.69
CA ILE A 48 -8.10 3.98 -19.71
C ILE A 48 -9.45 4.22 -19.04
N GLY A 49 -9.73 3.53 -17.92
CA GLY A 49 -10.96 3.74 -17.15
C GLY A 49 -11.11 5.18 -16.65
N LEU A 50 -10.01 5.83 -16.25
CA LEU A 50 -9.99 7.24 -15.86
C LEU A 50 -10.29 8.16 -17.03
N VAL A 51 -9.70 7.93 -18.21
CA VAL A 51 -9.97 8.72 -19.42
C VAL A 51 -11.43 8.58 -19.85
N ILE A 52 -11.98 7.35 -19.84
CA ILE A 52 -13.40 7.10 -20.13
C ILE A 52 -14.30 7.81 -19.10
N ALA A 53 -13.92 7.83 -17.82
CA ALA A 53 -14.64 8.57 -16.79
C ALA A 53 -14.57 10.09 -17.05
N VAL A 54 -13.40 10.64 -17.37
CA VAL A 54 -13.25 12.06 -17.72
C VAL A 54 -14.10 12.39 -18.95
N ALA A 55 -14.08 11.57 -19.99
CA ALA A 55 -14.94 11.72 -21.16
C ALA A 55 -16.44 11.72 -20.77
N ALA A 56 -16.85 10.83 -19.87
CA ALA A 56 -18.23 10.74 -19.43
C ALA A 56 -18.71 11.92 -18.56
N PHE A 57 -17.83 12.50 -17.73
CA PHE A 57 -18.22 13.49 -16.69
C PHE A 57 -17.74 14.92 -16.96
N ALA A 58 -16.65 15.12 -17.69
CA ALA A 58 -16.02 16.42 -17.93
C ALA A 58 -16.18 16.90 -19.39
N HIS A 59 -17.24 16.46 -20.07
CA HIS A 59 -17.46 16.75 -21.49
C HIS A 59 -17.37 18.25 -21.83
N ALA A 60 -17.92 19.14 -20.99
CA ALA A 60 -17.84 20.59 -21.20
C ALA A 60 -16.42 21.17 -21.12
N THR A 61 -15.54 20.58 -20.30
CA THR A 61 -14.13 20.98 -20.23
C THR A 61 -13.36 20.43 -21.43
N THR A 62 -13.67 19.20 -21.84
CA THR A 62 -13.06 18.57 -23.01
C THR A 62 -13.40 19.31 -24.30
N SER A 63 -14.69 19.62 -24.51
CA SER A 63 -15.13 20.37 -25.68
C SER A 63 -14.58 21.80 -25.72
N GLY A 64 -14.49 22.46 -24.56
CA GLY A 64 -13.84 23.77 -24.44
C GLY A 64 -12.37 23.76 -24.82
N LEU A 65 -11.61 22.74 -24.38
CA LEU A 65 -10.21 22.56 -24.77
C LEU A 65 -10.07 22.36 -26.28
N GLU A 66 -10.95 21.56 -26.90
CA GLU A 66 -10.94 21.33 -28.35
C GLU A 66 -11.29 22.59 -29.13
N GLU A 67 -12.27 23.36 -28.68
CA GLU A 67 -12.66 24.61 -29.33
C GLU A 67 -11.55 25.67 -29.24
N ASP A 68 -10.84 25.76 -28.11
CA ASP A 68 -9.66 26.62 -27.96
C ASP A 68 -8.52 26.22 -28.91
N ILE A 69 -8.29 24.92 -29.07
CA ILE A 69 -7.26 24.40 -29.99
C ILE A 69 -7.65 24.70 -31.44
N ASN A 70 -8.89 24.42 -31.82
CA ASN A 70 -9.40 24.70 -33.16
C ASN A 70 -9.34 26.20 -33.48
N LYS A 71 -9.67 27.06 -32.51
CA LYS A 71 -9.56 28.52 -32.65
C LYS A 71 -8.10 28.97 -32.80
N GLY A 72 -7.17 28.36 -32.07
CA GLY A 72 -5.73 28.61 -32.21
C GLY A 72 -5.16 28.12 -33.54
N ALA A 73 -5.74 27.05 -34.11
CA ALA A 73 -5.32 26.46 -35.38
C ALA A 73 -5.64 27.35 -36.61
N VAL A 74 -6.63 28.24 -36.52
CA VAL A 74 -7.04 29.13 -37.63
C VAL A 74 -5.89 30.02 -38.15
N GLY A 75 -4.87 30.30 -37.32
CA GLY A 75 -3.71 31.10 -37.71
C GLY A 75 -2.56 30.32 -38.36
N ALA A 76 -2.61 28.99 -38.41
CA ALA A 76 -1.53 28.18 -38.96
C ALA A 76 -1.61 28.09 -40.50
N PRO A 77 -0.53 28.33 -41.25
CA PRO A 77 -0.58 28.18 -42.70
C PRO A 77 -0.81 26.72 -43.09
N ASP A 78 -1.90 26.47 -43.84
CA ASP A 78 -2.38 25.14 -44.25
C ASP A 78 -1.30 24.26 -44.91
N VAL A 79 -0.37 24.88 -45.64
CA VAL A 79 0.77 24.20 -46.27
C VAL A 79 1.68 23.53 -45.25
N PHE A 80 1.98 24.18 -44.11
CA PHE A 80 2.83 23.59 -43.08
C PHE A 80 2.14 22.43 -42.37
N VAL A 81 0.84 22.52 -42.10
CA VAL A 81 0.06 21.44 -41.48
C VAL A 81 0.00 20.22 -42.38
N LYS A 82 -0.26 20.43 -43.69
CA LYS A 82 -0.29 19.35 -44.69
C LYS A 82 1.07 18.68 -44.88
N ILE A 83 2.16 19.47 -44.97
CA ILE A 83 3.52 18.92 -45.06
C ILE A 83 3.89 18.17 -43.78
N ALA A 84 3.61 18.74 -42.60
CA ALA A 84 3.89 18.11 -41.33
C ALA A 84 3.11 16.79 -41.16
N GLY A 85 1.84 16.75 -41.57
CA GLY A 85 1.01 15.54 -41.55
C GLY A 85 1.47 14.47 -42.56
N LEU A 86 1.94 14.88 -43.74
CA LEU A 86 2.56 13.95 -44.70
C LEU A 86 3.86 13.37 -44.15
N VAL A 87 4.71 14.21 -43.56
CA VAL A 87 5.97 13.76 -42.94
C VAL A 87 5.70 12.85 -41.74
N SER A 88 4.73 13.19 -40.88
CA SER A 88 4.40 12.38 -39.71
C SER A 88 3.82 11.02 -40.12
N SER A 89 2.86 10.97 -41.04
CA SER A 89 2.24 9.73 -41.51
C SER A 89 3.27 8.77 -42.13
N ILE A 90 4.19 9.28 -42.95
CA ILE A 90 5.30 8.49 -43.51
C ILE A 90 6.23 8.02 -42.38
N ALA A 91 6.59 8.90 -41.44
CA ALA A 91 7.51 8.57 -40.36
C ALA A 91 6.92 7.55 -39.35
N VAL A 92 5.62 7.59 -39.07
CA VAL A 92 4.90 6.63 -38.22
C VAL A 92 5.04 5.21 -38.77
N LEU A 93 5.09 5.04 -40.10
CA LEU A 93 5.29 3.74 -40.74
C LEU A 93 6.78 3.36 -40.87
N LEU A 94 7.65 4.31 -41.24
CA LEU A 94 9.06 4.02 -41.49
C LEU A 94 9.85 3.71 -40.21
N VAL A 95 9.61 4.44 -39.11
CA VAL A 95 10.38 4.28 -37.87
C VAL A 95 10.26 2.87 -37.27
N PRO A 96 9.06 2.27 -37.14
CA PRO A 96 8.92 0.90 -36.66
C PRO A 96 9.57 -0.14 -37.58
N VAL A 97 9.46 0.04 -38.89
CA VAL A 97 10.07 -0.87 -39.88
C VAL A 97 11.59 -0.81 -39.81
N ALA A 98 12.17 0.39 -39.77
CA ALA A 98 13.62 0.56 -39.62
C ALA A 98 14.13 -0.06 -38.31
N PHE A 99 13.37 0.08 -37.22
CA PHE A 99 13.69 -0.55 -35.94
C PHE A 99 13.58 -2.09 -35.98
N ALA A 100 12.58 -2.63 -36.70
CA ALA A 100 12.41 -4.06 -36.93
C ALA A 100 13.61 -4.65 -37.70
N ILE A 101 14.05 -3.96 -38.76
CA ILE A 101 15.22 -4.36 -39.57
C ILE A 101 16.49 -4.38 -38.71
N GLU A 102 16.73 -3.34 -37.90
CA GLU A 102 17.87 -3.32 -36.98
C GLU A 102 17.86 -4.52 -36.02
N ARG A 103 16.68 -4.90 -35.53
CA ARG A 103 16.51 -6.07 -34.63
C ARG A 103 16.74 -7.40 -35.31
N LEU A 104 16.32 -7.53 -36.57
CA LEU A 104 16.51 -8.75 -37.33
C LEU A 104 18.00 -8.98 -37.60
N ILE A 105 18.73 -7.93 -37.96
CA ILE A 105 20.18 -7.95 -38.16
C ILE A 105 20.92 -8.35 -36.88
N LYS A 106 20.46 -7.89 -35.71
CA LYS A 106 21.06 -8.20 -34.40
C LYS A 106 20.65 -9.55 -33.80
N ARG A 107 19.96 -10.41 -34.57
CA ARG A 107 19.46 -11.73 -34.15
C ARG A 107 18.50 -11.71 -32.94
N ASP A 108 17.78 -10.60 -32.73
CA ASP A 108 16.77 -10.44 -31.68
C ASP A 108 15.34 -10.83 -32.16
N GLY A 109 15.23 -11.85 -33.01
CA GLY A 109 13.98 -12.19 -33.72
C GLY A 109 12.78 -12.51 -32.83
N LEU A 110 13.01 -13.09 -31.65
CA LEU A 110 11.94 -13.41 -30.68
C LEU A 110 11.18 -12.15 -30.21
N ARG A 111 11.87 -11.01 -30.08
CA ARG A 111 11.23 -9.75 -29.67
C ARG A 111 10.38 -9.14 -30.78
N ILE A 112 10.76 -9.36 -32.04
CA ILE A 112 10.00 -8.90 -33.19
C ILE A 112 8.66 -9.64 -33.24
N ALA A 113 8.67 -10.96 -33.01
CA ALA A 113 7.44 -11.76 -32.95
C ALA A 113 6.48 -11.27 -31.84
N ASP A 114 7.00 -11.01 -30.64
CA ASP A 114 6.20 -10.45 -29.53
C ASP A 114 5.64 -9.06 -29.89
N GLY A 115 6.42 -8.25 -30.61
CA GLY A 115 6.00 -6.95 -31.14
C GLY A 115 4.84 -7.05 -32.12
N VAL A 116 4.95 -7.93 -33.11
CA VAL A 116 3.91 -8.14 -34.12
C VAL A 116 2.62 -8.63 -33.47
N LEU A 117 2.72 -9.59 -32.53
CA LEU A 117 1.57 -10.05 -31.77
C LEU A 117 0.89 -8.92 -31.00
N ALA A 118 1.66 -8.06 -30.33
CA ALA A 118 1.13 -6.90 -29.62
C ALA A 118 0.43 -5.90 -30.58
N ALA A 119 0.99 -5.69 -31.78
CA ALA A 119 0.38 -4.83 -32.80
C ALA A 119 -0.98 -5.36 -33.27
N VAL A 120 -1.07 -6.66 -33.58
CA VAL A 120 -2.31 -7.32 -34.00
C VAL A 120 -3.37 -7.25 -32.91
N LEU A 121 -3.00 -7.54 -31.66
CA LEU A 121 -3.94 -7.44 -30.52
C LEU A 121 -4.39 -6.00 -30.28
N ALA A 122 -3.51 -5.01 -30.45
CA ALA A 122 -3.85 -3.61 -30.28
C ALA A 122 -4.80 -3.13 -31.39
N HIS A 123 -4.60 -3.59 -32.62
CA HIS A 123 -5.51 -3.31 -33.73
C HIS A 123 -6.90 -3.90 -33.45
N GLY A 124 -6.97 -5.16 -33.01
CA GLY A 124 -8.24 -5.79 -32.63
C GLY A 124 -8.96 -5.07 -31.49
N LEU A 125 -8.23 -4.60 -30.47
CA LEU A 125 -8.82 -3.83 -29.38
C LEU A 125 -9.27 -2.43 -29.82
N THR A 126 -8.57 -1.82 -30.77
CA THR A 126 -8.95 -0.55 -31.38
C THR A 126 -10.29 -0.69 -32.11
N LEU A 127 -10.40 -1.67 -33.00
CA LEU A 127 -11.66 -1.98 -33.70
C LEU A 127 -12.81 -2.28 -32.74
N ALA A 128 -12.55 -3.04 -31.66
CA ALA A 128 -13.56 -3.32 -30.65
C ALA A 128 -14.02 -2.03 -29.92
N THR A 129 -13.09 -1.10 -29.69
CA THR A 129 -13.40 0.20 -29.07
C THR A 129 -14.19 1.08 -30.03
N ASP A 130 -13.81 1.15 -31.30
CA ASP A 130 -14.53 1.90 -32.33
C ASP A 130 -15.97 1.41 -32.49
N LEU A 131 -16.17 0.09 -32.56
CA LEU A 131 -17.51 -0.52 -32.62
C LEU A 131 -18.34 -0.23 -31.37
N TRP A 132 -17.73 -0.31 -30.19
CA TRP A 132 -18.42 0.01 -28.94
C TRP A 132 -18.83 1.48 -28.88
N VAL A 133 -17.95 2.41 -29.25
CA VAL A 133 -18.26 3.84 -29.26
C VAL A 133 -19.34 4.16 -30.28
N ALA A 134 -19.29 3.55 -31.47
CA ALA A 134 -20.26 3.80 -32.53
C ALA A 134 -21.66 3.27 -32.20
N GLN A 135 -21.77 2.13 -31.49
CA GLN A 135 -23.05 1.41 -31.34
C GLN A 135 -23.65 1.47 -29.93
N ALA A 136 -22.82 1.59 -28.89
CA ALA A 136 -23.25 1.33 -27.52
C ALA A 136 -22.82 2.40 -26.50
N ALA A 137 -21.89 3.29 -26.84
CA ALA A 137 -21.43 4.30 -25.90
C ALA A 137 -22.50 5.39 -25.64
N PRO A 138 -22.56 5.91 -24.41
CA PRO A 138 -23.15 7.21 -24.11
C PRO A 138 -22.79 8.31 -25.12
N GLY A 139 -23.77 9.12 -25.53
CA GLY A 139 -23.53 10.30 -26.37
C GLY A 139 -22.42 11.21 -25.84
N THR A 140 -22.36 11.44 -24.52
CA THR A 140 -21.27 12.23 -23.90
C THR A 140 -19.87 11.66 -24.11
N ILE A 141 -19.73 10.33 -24.18
CA ILE A 141 -18.44 9.67 -24.44
C ILE A 141 -18.14 9.71 -25.94
N GLN A 142 -19.15 9.51 -26.79
CA GLN A 142 -19.02 9.60 -28.24
C GLN A 142 -18.59 11.01 -28.66
N ASP A 143 -19.25 12.04 -28.14
CA ASP A 143 -18.94 13.45 -28.41
C ASP A 143 -17.57 13.87 -27.85
N ALA A 144 -17.12 13.25 -26.76
CA ALA A 144 -15.81 13.54 -26.15
C ALA A 144 -14.64 12.79 -26.83
N LEU A 145 -14.92 11.76 -27.62
CA LEU A 145 -13.90 10.94 -28.28
C LEU A 145 -13.89 11.10 -29.80
N THR A 146 -14.96 11.64 -30.40
CA THR A 146 -15.11 11.76 -31.86
C THR A 146 -15.44 13.19 -32.29
N GLN A 147 -15.08 13.55 -33.52
CA GLN A 147 -15.45 14.82 -34.16
C GLN A 147 -16.19 14.58 -35.48
N PRO A 148 -16.94 15.58 -35.99
CA PRO A 148 -17.54 15.49 -37.32
C PRO A 148 -16.47 15.44 -38.42
N ALA A 149 -16.46 14.37 -39.21
CA ALA A 149 -15.54 14.23 -40.33
C ALA A 149 -16.04 14.96 -41.58
N SER A 150 -15.13 15.51 -42.40
CA SER A 150 -15.46 16.30 -43.59
C SER A 150 -16.25 15.54 -44.69
N GLY A 151 -16.30 14.20 -44.63
CA GLY A 151 -17.00 13.33 -45.59
C GLY A 151 -18.39 12.85 -45.13
N GLY A 152 -18.88 13.32 -43.98
CA GLY A 152 -20.11 12.82 -43.36
C GLY A 152 -19.85 11.58 -42.51
N GLY A 153 -20.04 11.70 -41.20
CA GLY A 153 -19.71 10.67 -40.21
C GLY A 153 -18.90 11.24 -39.04
N LEU A 154 -18.56 10.38 -38.09
CA LEU A 154 -17.72 10.70 -36.94
C LEU A 154 -16.30 10.19 -37.17
N THR A 155 -15.29 10.89 -36.66
CA THR A 155 -13.90 10.41 -36.66
C THR A 155 -13.75 9.19 -35.78
N ASP A 156 -12.70 8.39 -36.03
CA ASP A 156 -12.40 7.23 -35.21
C ASP A 156 -12.05 7.67 -33.76
N PRO A 157 -12.69 7.08 -32.74
CA PRO A 157 -12.40 7.39 -31.33
C PRO A 157 -11.04 6.85 -30.86
N VAL A 158 -10.46 5.90 -31.60
CA VAL A 158 -9.12 5.37 -31.37
C VAL A 158 -8.43 5.15 -32.72
N HIS A 159 -7.18 5.59 -32.86
CA HIS A 159 -6.50 5.55 -34.16
C HIS A 159 -6.01 4.14 -34.51
N ASN A 160 -6.59 3.58 -35.57
CA ASN A 160 -6.36 2.22 -36.05
C ASN A 160 -4.92 1.87 -36.43
N TYR A 161 -4.09 2.86 -36.79
CA TYR A 161 -2.69 2.67 -37.16
C TYR A 161 -1.71 3.01 -36.01
N LEU A 162 -2.05 3.98 -35.16
CA LEU A 162 -1.15 4.49 -34.12
C LEU A 162 -1.05 3.55 -32.92
N ALA A 163 -2.17 3.00 -32.45
CA ALA A 163 -2.18 2.07 -31.32
C ALA A 163 -1.35 0.79 -31.59
N PRO A 164 -1.45 0.14 -32.77
CA PRO A 164 -0.57 -0.97 -33.15
C PRO A 164 0.90 -0.60 -33.21
N VAL A 165 1.26 0.57 -33.74
CA VAL A 165 2.65 1.05 -33.80
C VAL A 165 3.22 1.25 -32.39
N ILE A 166 2.44 1.88 -31.50
CA ILE A 166 2.83 2.07 -30.10
C ILE A 166 2.98 0.71 -29.40
N ALA A 167 2.05 -0.21 -29.64
CA ALA A 167 2.09 -1.54 -29.05
C ALA A 167 3.33 -2.33 -29.50
N TYR A 168 3.59 -2.34 -30.80
CA TYR A 168 4.77 -2.94 -31.43
C TYR A 168 6.05 -2.39 -30.80
N MET A 169 6.24 -1.07 -30.87
CA MET A 169 7.47 -0.42 -30.42
C MET A 169 7.72 -0.61 -28.92
N THR A 170 6.65 -0.62 -28.12
CA THR A 170 6.71 -0.86 -26.68
C THR A 170 7.10 -2.32 -26.38
N ALA A 171 6.49 -3.29 -27.05
CA ALA A 171 6.74 -4.72 -26.87
C ALA A 171 8.15 -5.15 -27.33
N VAL A 172 8.67 -4.61 -28.44
CA VAL A 172 10.05 -4.89 -28.92
C VAL A 172 11.13 -4.30 -28.00
N GLY A 173 10.74 -3.51 -27.00
CA GLY A 173 11.63 -3.02 -25.95
C GLY A 173 12.42 -1.77 -26.35
N MET A 174 11.80 -0.88 -27.13
CA MET A 174 12.40 0.41 -27.52
C MET A 174 12.74 1.31 -26.32
N ALA A 175 12.06 1.16 -25.18
CA ALA A 175 12.32 1.93 -23.96
C ALA A 175 13.79 1.90 -23.49
N ARG A 176 14.58 0.90 -23.92
CA ARG A 176 16.01 0.71 -23.60
C ARG A 176 16.97 1.43 -24.56
N ARG A 177 16.46 2.08 -25.61
CA ARG A 177 17.26 2.74 -26.66
C ARG A 177 16.83 4.21 -26.79
N PRO A 178 17.57 5.15 -26.17
CA PRO A 178 17.13 6.55 -26.05
C PRO A 178 16.92 7.21 -27.41
N ARG A 179 17.75 6.90 -28.42
CA ARG A 179 17.63 7.47 -29.78
C ARG A 179 16.28 7.11 -30.43
N TRP A 180 15.96 5.83 -30.52
CA TRP A 180 14.67 5.35 -31.06
C TRP A 180 13.47 5.81 -30.24
N ARG A 181 13.64 5.97 -28.93
CA ARG A 181 12.60 6.54 -28.07
C ARG A 181 12.32 8.00 -28.40
N VAL A 182 13.35 8.82 -28.55
CA VAL A 182 13.18 10.22 -28.96
C VAL A 182 12.57 10.29 -30.35
N SER A 183 13.04 9.50 -31.30
CA SER A 183 12.47 9.46 -32.65
C SER A 183 10.99 9.09 -32.66
N LEU A 184 10.58 8.03 -31.94
CA LEU A 184 9.17 7.66 -31.87
C LEU A 184 8.34 8.78 -31.22
N TRP A 185 8.75 9.29 -30.06
CA TRP A 185 7.98 10.35 -29.39
C TRP A 185 7.91 11.63 -30.21
N ALA A 186 8.97 12.01 -30.91
CA ALA A 186 8.95 13.15 -31.81
C ALA A 186 7.94 12.95 -32.94
N VAL A 187 7.92 11.76 -33.55
CA VAL A 187 6.96 11.41 -34.61
C VAL A 187 5.52 11.37 -34.09
N LEU A 188 5.28 10.72 -32.95
CA LEU A 188 3.95 10.62 -32.33
C LEU A 188 3.42 12.00 -31.88
N LEU A 189 4.28 12.86 -31.32
CA LEU A 189 3.89 14.21 -30.91
C LEU A 189 3.61 15.11 -32.12
N LEU A 190 4.42 14.99 -33.17
CA LEU A 190 4.20 15.70 -34.42
C LEU A 190 2.87 15.25 -35.05
N ASP A 191 2.64 13.94 -35.14
CA ASP A 191 1.42 13.35 -35.68
C ASP A 191 0.18 13.78 -34.89
N ALA A 192 0.20 13.60 -33.56
CA ALA A 192 -0.85 14.05 -32.65
C ALA A 192 -1.14 15.55 -32.79
N PHE A 193 -0.11 16.38 -32.89
CA PHE A 193 -0.26 17.81 -33.10
C PHE A 193 -0.92 18.11 -34.45
N THR A 194 -0.47 17.47 -35.54
CA THR A 194 -1.06 17.70 -36.87
C THR A 194 -2.52 17.26 -36.95
N MET A 195 -2.89 16.13 -36.34
CA MET A 195 -4.27 15.64 -36.36
C MET A 195 -5.21 16.49 -35.50
N LEU A 196 -4.71 17.00 -34.37
CA LEU A 196 -5.47 17.86 -33.48
C LEU A 196 -5.69 19.25 -34.10
N VAL A 197 -4.66 19.83 -34.73
CA VAL A 197 -4.73 21.12 -35.43
C VAL A 197 -5.62 21.03 -36.67
N ALA A 198 -5.59 19.89 -37.37
CA ALA A 198 -6.44 19.66 -38.54
C ALA A 198 -7.89 19.28 -38.19
N GLY A 199 -8.24 19.14 -36.90
CA GLY A 199 -9.59 18.78 -36.46
C GLY A 199 -10.00 17.35 -36.81
N TYR A 200 -9.04 16.45 -37.08
CA TYR A 200 -9.32 15.06 -37.42
C TYR A 200 -9.41 14.13 -36.20
N THR A 201 -9.17 14.64 -35.00
CA THR A 201 -9.20 13.86 -33.76
C THR A 201 -9.40 14.72 -32.52
N THR A 202 -9.75 14.07 -31.41
CA THR A 202 -9.89 14.70 -30.08
C THR A 202 -8.63 14.48 -29.23
N ALA A 203 -8.37 15.37 -28.27
CA ALA A 203 -7.25 15.20 -27.34
C ALA A 203 -7.40 13.93 -26.50
N LEU A 204 -8.63 13.58 -26.10
CA LEU A 204 -8.91 12.34 -25.37
C LEU A 204 -8.74 11.10 -26.25
N SER A 205 -9.09 11.13 -27.54
CA SER A 205 -8.83 10.03 -28.49
C SER A 205 -7.34 9.73 -28.61
N ILE A 206 -6.48 10.76 -28.71
CA ILE A 206 -5.02 10.58 -28.75
C ILE A 206 -4.53 9.91 -27.47
N ILE A 207 -4.96 10.40 -26.29
CA ILE A 207 -4.56 9.83 -25.00
C ILE A 207 -5.04 8.36 -24.90
N LEU A 208 -6.29 8.10 -25.25
CA LEU A 208 -6.88 6.76 -25.24
C LEU A 208 -6.12 5.80 -26.17
N THR A 209 -5.77 6.26 -27.37
CA THR A 209 -4.97 5.51 -28.36
C THR A 209 -3.60 5.13 -27.81
N VAL A 210 -2.88 6.08 -27.21
CA VAL A 210 -1.58 5.83 -26.59
C VAL A 210 -1.71 4.83 -25.43
N LEU A 211 -2.72 4.99 -24.59
CA LEU A 211 -2.96 4.09 -23.46
C LEU A 211 -3.34 2.67 -23.90
N ILE A 212 -4.16 2.52 -24.94
CA ILE A 212 -4.51 1.21 -25.50
C ILE A 212 -3.25 0.51 -26.02
N GLY A 213 -2.45 1.18 -26.86
CA GLY A 213 -1.21 0.61 -27.38
C GLY A 213 -0.23 0.21 -26.26
N TRP A 214 -0.08 1.07 -25.25
CA TRP A 214 0.77 0.81 -24.09
C TRP A 214 0.27 -0.36 -23.23
N THR A 215 -1.03 -0.41 -22.96
CA THR A 215 -1.68 -1.44 -22.13
C THR A 215 -1.59 -2.81 -22.81
N VAL A 216 -1.89 -2.88 -24.10
CA VAL A 216 -1.80 -4.13 -24.88
C VAL A 216 -0.36 -4.62 -24.95
N ALA A 217 0.63 -3.75 -25.15
CA ALA A 217 2.03 -4.16 -25.18
C ALA A 217 2.47 -4.86 -23.88
N TYR A 218 2.18 -4.27 -22.72
CA TYR A 218 2.53 -4.89 -21.44
C TYR A 218 1.66 -6.10 -21.11
N GLY A 219 0.41 -6.14 -21.58
CA GLY A 219 -0.43 -7.32 -21.54
C GLY A 219 0.17 -8.50 -22.29
N THR A 220 0.63 -8.28 -23.53
CA THR A 220 1.30 -9.28 -24.36
C THR A 220 2.62 -9.72 -23.73
N LEU A 221 3.46 -8.78 -23.29
CA LEU A 221 4.74 -9.10 -22.64
C LEU A 221 4.56 -9.91 -21.36
N TYR A 222 3.51 -9.63 -20.59
CA TYR A 222 3.19 -10.40 -19.40
C TYR A 222 2.63 -11.77 -19.77
N ALA A 223 1.66 -11.87 -20.69
CA ALA A 223 1.01 -13.14 -21.03
C ALA A 223 1.99 -14.15 -21.67
N VAL A 224 2.77 -13.70 -22.67
CA VAL A 224 3.74 -14.53 -23.37
C VAL A 224 5.01 -14.74 -22.53
N GLY A 225 5.34 -13.77 -21.68
CA GLY A 225 6.59 -13.72 -20.93
C GLY A 225 7.69 -13.05 -21.74
N SER A 226 8.45 -12.17 -21.11
CA SER A 226 9.53 -11.44 -21.76
C SER A 226 10.80 -12.30 -21.86
N PRO A 227 11.63 -12.15 -22.92
CA PRO A 227 12.89 -12.86 -23.01
C PRO A 227 13.76 -12.61 -21.78
N ASN A 228 14.29 -13.69 -21.21
CA ASN A 228 15.14 -13.63 -20.03
C ASN A 228 16.53 -13.12 -20.42
N VAL A 229 16.91 -11.96 -19.90
CA VAL A 229 18.21 -11.30 -20.19
C VAL A 229 19.07 -11.23 -18.94
N ARG A 230 18.80 -12.09 -17.94
CA ARG A 230 19.59 -12.13 -16.73
C ARG A 230 21.04 -12.50 -17.11
N PRO A 231 22.05 -11.75 -16.64
CA PRO A 231 23.42 -12.13 -16.87
C PRO A 231 23.67 -13.50 -16.22
N THR A 232 24.27 -14.40 -17.00
CA THR A 232 24.77 -15.72 -16.59
C THR A 232 26.16 -15.60 -15.97
N GLY A 233 26.61 -16.63 -15.26
CA GLY A 233 27.98 -16.73 -14.76
C GLY A 233 29.03 -16.55 -15.86
N GLN A 234 28.75 -16.98 -17.09
CA GLN A 234 29.64 -16.71 -18.23
C GLN A 234 29.75 -15.23 -18.57
N THR A 235 28.62 -14.50 -18.59
CA THR A 235 28.67 -13.04 -18.78
C THR A 235 29.42 -12.34 -17.66
N LEU A 236 29.30 -12.85 -16.42
CA LEU A 236 30.03 -12.37 -15.26
C LEU A 236 31.56 -12.53 -15.43
N LEU A 237 32.01 -13.74 -15.78
CA LEU A 237 33.43 -14.04 -16.02
C LEU A 237 33.98 -13.19 -17.17
N ALA A 238 33.24 -13.06 -18.28
CA ALA A 238 33.63 -12.20 -19.39
C ALA A 238 33.69 -10.71 -18.99
N GLY A 239 32.77 -10.26 -18.15
CA GLY A 239 32.78 -8.91 -17.57
C GLY A 239 34.00 -8.65 -16.70
N LEU A 240 34.39 -9.61 -15.85
CA LEU A 240 35.60 -9.53 -15.04
C LEU A 240 36.88 -9.50 -15.87
N ARG A 241 36.95 -10.30 -16.96
CA ARG A 241 38.07 -10.26 -17.91
C ARG A 241 38.25 -8.89 -18.56
N ARG A 242 37.14 -8.23 -18.93
CA ARG A 242 37.19 -6.86 -19.50
C ARG A 242 37.72 -5.82 -18.52
N VAL A 243 37.58 -6.07 -17.22
CA VAL A 243 38.06 -5.18 -16.16
C VAL A 243 39.53 -5.46 -15.80
N GLY A 244 40.09 -6.57 -16.29
CA GLY A 244 41.50 -6.92 -16.10
C GLY A 244 41.75 -8.09 -15.14
N PHE A 245 40.70 -8.78 -14.67
CA PHE A 245 40.86 -9.98 -13.83
C PHE A 245 40.92 -11.25 -14.67
N ARG A 246 41.57 -12.30 -14.16
CA ARG A 246 41.59 -13.65 -14.77
C ARG A 246 40.80 -14.63 -13.89
N PRO A 247 39.46 -14.67 -14.00
CA PRO A 247 38.65 -15.54 -13.15
C PRO A 247 38.60 -16.97 -13.69
N VAL A 248 38.66 -17.95 -12.79
CA VAL A 248 38.60 -19.40 -13.09
C VAL A 248 37.21 -19.95 -12.80
N THR A 249 36.71 -19.78 -11.57
CA THR A 249 35.37 -20.24 -11.17
C THR A 249 34.58 -19.13 -10.49
N ALA A 250 33.26 -19.16 -10.65
CA ALA A 250 32.34 -18.28 -9.93
C ALA A 250 31.29 -19.14 -9.22
N LEU A 251 31.37 -19.17 -7.90
CA LEU A 251 30.42 -19.89 -7.04
C LEU A 251 29.39 -18.90 -6.52
N ARG A 252 28.11 -19.24 -6.61
CA ARG A 252 27.07 -18.44 -5.96
C ARG A 252 27.23 -18.61 -4.45
N ALA A 253 27.28 -17.50 -3.71
CA ALA A 253 27.29 -17.57 -2.26
C ALA A 253 25.89 -18.02 -1.79
N GLU A 254 25.69 -19.33 -1.60
CA GLU A 254 24.47 -19.89 -0.99
C GLU A 254 24.49 -19.72 0.53
N GLY A 255 23.34 -19.36 1.12
CA GLY A 255 23.25 -19.24 2.59
C GLY A 255 22.09 -18.40 3.15
N VAL A 256 21.28 -17.73 2.33
CA VAL A 256 20.08 -17.06 2.85
C VAL A 256 18.90 -17.45 1.96
N PRO A 257 17.86 -18.15 2.48
CA PRO A 257 16.65 -18.41 1.71
C PRO A 257 16.13 -17.09 1.13
N ASP A 258 15.54 -17.15 -0.07
CA ASP A 258 14.92 -16.02 -0.80
C ASP A 258 13.78 -15.41 0.03
N SER A 259 14.13 -14.75 1.13
CA SER A 259 13.26 -13.90 1.89
C SER A 259 13.13 -12.61 1.10
N SER A 260 11.93 -12.01 1.12
CA SER A 260 11.60 -10.79 0.36
C SER A 260 12.52 -9.56 0.56
N ASP A 261 13.49 -9.62 1.49
CA ASP A 261 14.53 -8.60 1.72
C ASP A 261 15.74 -8.77 0.77
N SER A 262 16.01 -9.99 0.28
CA SER A 262 17.14 -10.32 -0.61
C SER A 262 16.97 -9.79 -2.03
N GLY A 263 15.74 -9.49 -2.45
CA GLY A 263 15.44 -8.98 -3.79
C GLY A 263 16.08 -7.63 -4.10
N ASP A 264 16.54 -6.87 -3.10
CA ASP A 264 17.28 -5.62 -3.32
C ASP A 264 18.81 -5.82 -3.30
N ARG A 265 19.34 -7.01 -2.94
CA ARG A 265 20.78 -7.21 -2.64
C ARG A 265 21.65 -7.55 -3.84
N GLY A 266 21.04 -7.81 -5.00
CA GLY A 266 21.78 -8.41 -6.11
C GLY A 266 22.17 -9.86 -5.80
N ARG A 267 22.75 -10.54 -6.79
CA ARG A 267 23.31 -11.88 -6.64
C ARG A 267 24.77 -11.78 -6.25
N ARG A 268 25.18 -12.40 -5.15
CA ARG A 268 26.58 -12.45 -4.71
C ARG A 268 27.25 -13.72 -5.21
N TYR A 269 28.43 -13.55 -5.78
CA TYR A 269 29.30 -14.61 -6.29
C TYR A 269 30.64 -14.51 -5.59
N ILE A 270 31.20 -15.63 -5.18
CA ILE A 270 32.60 -15.76 -4.78
C ILE A 270 33.34 -16.22 -6.03
N VAL A 271 34.27 -15.39 -6.51
CA VAL A 271 35.02 -15.65 -7.74
C VAL A 271 36.45 -15.99 -7.38
N THR A 272 36.92 -17.13 -7.86
CA THR A 272 38.33 -17.53 -7.76
C THR A 272 39.09 -16.97 -8.96
N LEU A 273 40.25 -16.39 -8.69
CA LEU A 273 41.17 -15.91 -9.73
C LEU A 273 42.24 -16.97 -10.01
N GLU A 274 42.82 -16.91 -11.21
CA GLU A 274 43.99 -17.70 -11.60
C GLU A 274 45.20 -17.30 -10.73
N ASP A 275 45.40 -15.99 -10.58
CA ASP A 275 46.42 -15.38 -9.75
C ASP A 275 45.78 -14.41 -8.75
N GLY A 276 46.01 -14.65 -7.45
CA GLY A 276 45.61 -13.75 -6.36
C GLY A 276 44.47 -14.26 -5.47
N PRO A 277 44.09 -13.47 -4.45
CA PRO A 277 43.02 -13.85 -3.53
C PRO A 277 41.65 -13.87 -4.23
N PRO A 278 40.68 -14.64 -3.69
CA PRO A 278 39.32 -14.65 -4.21
C PRO A 278 38.64 -13.27 -4.11
N LEU A 279 37.62 -13.05 -4.92
CA LEU A 279 36.85 -11.82 -4.99
C LEU A 279 35.39 -12.05 -4.61
N ASP A 280 34.81 -11.08 -3.91
CA ASP A 280 33.38 -11.02 -3.65
C ASP A 280 32.69 -10.13 -4.68
N VAL A 281 31.88 -10.72 -5.54
CA VAL A 281 31.27 -10.04 -6.67
C VAL A 281 29.76 -9.95 -6.50
N THR A 282 29.24 -8.73 -6.44
CA THR A 282 27.80 -8.47 -6.33
C THR A 282 27.26 -8.00 -7.67
N VAL A 283 26.33 -8.77 -8.25
CA VAL A 283 25.65 -8.48 -9.51
C VAL A 283 24.26 -7.93 -9.23
N VAL A 284 24.02 -6.68 -9.57
CA VAL A 284 22.72 -6.01 -9.38
C VAL A 284 21.99 -5.93 -10.71
N ASP A 285 20.81 -6.55 -10.79
CA ASP A 285 19.93 -6.57 -11.95
C ASP A 285 18.78 -5.54 -11.81
N ARG A 286 18.44 -4.86 -12.91
CA ARG A 286 17.28 -3.96 -13.01
C ARG A 286 15.96 -4.64 -12.65
N GLU A 287 15.79 -5.91 -13.00
CA GLU A 287 14.58 -6.69 -12.75
C GLU A 287 14.34 -6.89 -11.25
N GLN A 288 15.41 -7.12 -10.48
CA GLN A 288 15.37 -7.21 -9.02
C GLN A 288 15.02 -5.86 -8.37
N GLN A 289 15.58 -4.74 -8.86
CA GLN A 289 15.18 -3.40 -8.39
C GLN A 289 13.70 -3.07 -8.66
N ALA A 290 13.11 -3.62 -9.72
CA ALA A 290 11.71 -3.38 -10.09
C ALA A 290 10.71 -4.09 -9.16
N HIS A 291 11.06 -5.22 -8.54
CA HIS A 291 10.18 -6.02 -7.67
C HIS A 291 9.64 -5.27 -6.44
N GLY A 292 10.26 -4.14 -6.05
CA GLY A 292 9.82 -3.28 -4.95
C GLY A 292 9.38 -1.87 -5.36
N PHE A 293 9.35 -1.51 -6.65
CA PHE A 293 9.11 -0.13 -7.09
C PHE A 293 7.76 0.42 -6.60
N PHE A 294 6.67 -0.29 -6.83
CA PHE A 294 5.33 0.16 -6.46
C PHE A 294 5.12 0.14 -4.95
N TYR A 295 5.64 -0.89 -4.26
CA TYR A 295 5.62 -0.90 -2.80
C TYR A 295 6.36 0.33 -2.24
N ARG A 296 7.48 0.74 -2.83
CA ARG A 296 8.23 1.95 -2.44
C ARG A 296 7.50 3.24 -2.82
N ALA A 297 6.89 3.33 -3.99
CA ALA A 297 6.09 4.48 -4.43
C ALA A 297 4.85 4.67 -3.54
N TRP A 298 4.12 3.59 -3.27
CA TRP A 298 3.00 3.57 -2.33
C TRP A 298 3.45 3.92 -0.91
N ARG A 299 4.56 3.35 -0.45
CA ARG A 299 5.15 3.68 0.85
C ARG A 299 5.62 5.14 0.92
N ARG A 300 6.06 5.74 -0.19
CA ARG A 300 6.41 7.16 -0.29
C ARG A 300 5.17 8.06 -0.17
N ILE A 301 4.06 7.68 -0.80
CA ILE A 301 2.81 8.45 -0.72
C ILE A 301 2.19 8.33 0.68
N THR A 302 2.36 7.19 1.36
CA THR A 302 1.74 6.90 2.67
C THR A 302 2.61 7.25 3.89
N LEU A 303 3.94 7.31 3.76
CA LEU A 303 4.85 7.66 4.85
C LEU A 303 5.43 9.06 4.64
N ARG A 304 5.26 9.94 5.63
CA ARG A 304 5.91 11.25 5.66
C ARG A 304 7.44 11.05 5.78
N THR A 305 8.13 11.24 4.65
CA THR A 305 9.51 11.68 4.37
C THR A 305 10.73 11.09 5.11
N ILE A 306 10.61 10.38 6.24
CA ILE A 306 11.75 10.23 7.16
C ILE A 306 12.63 9.00 6.88
N THR A 307 12.11 7.94 6.24
CA THR A 307 12.84 6.64 6.18
C THR A 307 13.14 6.10 4.79
N THR A 308 12.66 6.73 3.70
CA THR A 308 12.87 6.22 2.34
C THR A 308 13.78 7.13 1.53
N ARG A 309 14.86 6.56 1.00
CA ARG A 309 15.83 7.26 0.14
C ARG A 309 15.10 8.03 -0.97
N ARG A 310 15.51 9.28 -1.21
CA ARG A 310 15.22 9.95 -2.47
C ARG A 310 15.96 9.20 -3.57
N SER A 311 15.24 8.52 -4.46
CA SER A 311 15.52 8.46 -5.91
C SER A 311 15.00 7.17 -6.55
N ILE A 312 14.45 7.33 -7.75
CA ILE A 312 14.31 6.29 -8.76
C ILE A 312 15.70 6.23 -9.42
N VAL A 313 16.62 5.50 -8.79
CA VAL A 313 18.04 5.54 -9.17
C VAL A 313 18.23 4.68 -10.42
N SER A 314 18.92 5.20 -11.44
CA SER A 314 19.38 4.37 -12.55
C SER A 314 20.39 3.32 -12.05
N LEU A 315 20.55 2.18 -12.71
CA LEU A 315 21.54 1.17 -12.27
C LEU A 315 22.95 1.76 -12.13
N ARG A 316 23.33 2.64 -13.05
CA ARG A 316 24.60 3.37 -13.02
C ARG A 316 24.71 4.28 -11.80
N GLN A 317 23.68 5.07 -11.50
CA GLN A 317 23.70 5.93 -10.32
C GLN A 317 23.66 5.11 -9.01
N ALA A 318 23.08 3.91 -9.03
CA ALA A 318 23.10 3.01 -7.88
C ALA A 318 24.52 2.46 -7.64
N LEU A 319 25.20 2.08 -8.71
CA LEU A 319 26.61 1.68 -8.70
C LEU A 319 27.52 2.83 -8.22
N GLU A 320 27.39 4.02 -8.80
CA GLU A 320 28.16 5.22 -8.40
C GLU A 320 27.96 5.54 -6.92
N GLN A 321 26.72 5.46 -6.43
CA GLN A 321 26.40 5.74 -5.03
C GLN A 321 26.99 4.69 -4.08
N GLU A 322 26.90 3.40 -4.43
CA GLU A 322 27.47 2.33 -3.62
C GLU A 322 29.00 2.43 -3.59
N ALA A 323 29.63 2.71 -4.74
CA ALA A 323 31.06 2.93 -4.83
C ALA A 323 31.52 4.11 -3.98
N LEU A 324 30.84 5.25 -4.09
CA LEU A 324 31.11 6.43 -3.27
C LEU A 324 31.01 6.10 -1.78
N LEU A 325 30.00 5.33 -1.37
CA LEU A 325 29.83 4.96 0.05
C LEU A 325 30.90 3.99 0.55
N ALA A 326 31.29 3.01 -0.28
CA ALA A 326 32.37 2.08 0.05
C ALA A 326 33.69 2.81 0.27
N TYR A 327 34.06 3.72 -0.64
CA TYR A 327 35.26 4.54 -0.48
C TYR A 327 35.16 5.50 0.72
N ALA A 328 34.00 6.14 0.92
CA ALA A 328 33.80 7.05 2.04
C ALA A 328 33.87 6.33 3.40
N ALA A 329 33.35 5.11 3.51
CA ALA A 329 33.42 4.31 4.73
C ALA A 329 34.87 3.97 5.11
N ILE A 330 35.68 3.54 4.14
CA ILE A 330 37.10 3.26 4.34
C ILE A 330 37.86 4.54 4.69
N ALA A 331 37.60 5.65 3.97
CA ALA A 331 38.21 6.94 4.26
C ALA A 331 37.82 7.52 5.64
N ALA A 332 36.68 7.11 6.18
CA ALA A 332 36.26 7.43 7.55
C ALA A 332 36.97 6.57 8.61
N GLY A 333 37.78 5.60 8.20
CA GLY A 333 38.50 4.67 9.09
C GLY A 333 37.65 3.50 9.58
N ALA A 334 36.47 3.28 8.99
CA ALA A 334 35.68 2.09 9.27
C ALA A 334 36.21 0.90 8.47
N ASN A 335 36.19 -0.29 9.08
CA ASN A 335 36.48 -1.53 8.42
C ASN A 335 35.33 -1.88 7.48
N ALA A 336 35.55 -1.76 6.18
CA ALA A 336 34.62 -2.17 5.14
C ALA A 336 35.37 -2.92 4.02
N PRO A 337 34.72 -3.84 3.29
CA PRO A 337 35.35 -4.52 2.16
C PRO A 337 35.85 -3.51 1.13
N LYS A 338 37.09 -3.67 0.69
CA LYS A 338 37.68 -2.78 -0.31
C LYS A 338 37.01 -3.03 -1.65
N LEU A 339 36.37 -2.00 -2.19
CA LEU A 339 35.86 -2.03 -3.57
C LEU A 339 37.05 -1.90 -4.52
N ILE A 340 37.27 -2.92 -5.34
CA ILE A 340 38.39 -2.98 -6.28
C ILE A 340 37.96 -2.44 -7.64
N ALA A 341 36.76 -2.82 -8.07
CA ALA A 341 36.28 -2.49 -9.41
C ALA A 341 34.75 -2.44 -9.50
N THR A 342 34.29 -1.71 -10.51
CA THR A 342 32.88 -1.62 -10.89
C THR A 342 32.74 -1.70 -12.40
N SER A 343 31.75 -2.44 -12.91
CA SER A 343 31.56 -2.61 -14.35
C SER A 343 30.10 -2.82 -14.73
N GLU A 344 29.71 -2.36 -15.92
CA GLU A 344 28.39 -2.63 -16.48
C GLU A 344 28.38 -4.03 -17.13
N LEU A 345 27.42 -4.87 -16.72
CA LEU A 345 27.24 -6.22 -17.22
C LEU A 345 26.08 -6.25 -18.23
N GLY A 346 26.25 -5.51 -19.32
CA GLY A 346 25.20 -5.28 -20.32
C GLY A 346 24.20 -4.18 -19.93
N PRO A 347 23.06 -4.06 -20.63
CA PRO A 347 22.14 -2.91 -20.47
C PRO A 347 21.29 -2.94 -19.20
N ASP A 348 21.22 -4.08 -18.50
CA ASP A 348 20.27 -4.35 -17.41
C ASP A 348 20.93 -4.90 -16.14
N ALA A 349 22.25 -4.95 -16.07
CA ALA A 349 22.96 -5.35 -14.87
C ALA A 349 24.27 -4.59 -14.69
N VAL A 350 24.66 -4.44 -13.43
CA VAL A 350 25.94 -3.87 -13.03
C VAL A 350 26.60 -4.80 -12.03
N MET A 351 27.92 -4.77 -11.98
CA MET A 351 28.75 -5.61 -11.13
C MET A 351 29.64 -4.73 -10.25
N LEU A 352 29.67 -5.05 -8.96
CA LEU A 352 30.57 -4.48 -7.96
C LEU A 352 31.52 -5.58 -7.50
N VAL A 353 32.81 -5.30 -7.51
CA VAL A 353 33.87 -6.27 -7.20
C VAL A 353 34.59 -5.83 -5.94
N TYR A 354 34.42 -6.59 -4.87
CA TYR A 354 35.02 -6.38 -3.57
C TYR A 354 36.12 -7.41 -3.31
N GLU A 355 37.07 -7.03 -2.45
CA GLU A 355 38.01 -7.98 -1.86
C GLU A 355 37.27 -8.99 -0.96
N HIS A 356 37.60 -10.28 -1.09
CA HIS A 356 37.00 -11.30 -0.25
C HIS A 356 37.61 -11.27 1.16
N THR A 357 36.79 -11.00 2.17
CA THR A 357 37.25 -10.86 3.57
C THR A 357 37.18 -12.15 4.39
N GLY A 358 36.52 -13.21 3.90
CA GLY A 358 36.46 -14.53 4.54
C GLY A 358 35.80 -14.57 5.94
N GLY A 359 35.10 -13.50 6.34
CA GLY A 359 34.48 -13.38 7.66
C GLY A 359 33.11 -14.04 7.77
N ARG A 360 32.74 -14.45 8.99
CA ARG A 360 31.41 -14.99 9.35
C ARG A 360 30.46 -13.86 9.70
N SER A 361 29.18 -14.00 9.35
CA SER A 361 28.14 -13.07 9.79
C SER A 361 27.93 -13.15 11.30
N LEU A 362 27.63 -12.03 11.96
CA LEU A 362 27.25 -12.01 13.37
C LEU A 362 26.09 -12.98 13.66
N ASP A 363 25.13 -13.10 12.73
CA ASP A 363 23.99 -14.03 12.86
C ASP A 363 24.39 -15.51 12.87
N SER A 364 25.60 -15.83 12.38
CA SER A 364 26.13 -17.20 12.30
C SER A 364 27.12 -17.54 13.41
N LEU A 365 27.52 -16.57 14.23
CA LEU A 365 28.37 -16.81 15.41
C LEU A 365 27.51 -17.35 16.56
N ASP A 366 28.11 -18.13 17.43
CA ASP A 366 27.47 -18.54 18.68
C ASP A 366 27.51 -17.38 19.69
N ASP A 367 26.55 -17.33 20.62
CA ASP A 367 26.44 -16.19 21.56
C ASP A 367 27.68 -16.09 22.48
N GLU A 368 28.35 -17.21 22.76
CA GLU A 368 29.58 -17.28 23.57
C GLU A 368 30.79 -16.64 22.87
N ASP A 369 30.83 -16.68 21.53
CA ASP A 369 31.90 -16.08 20.72
C ASP A 369 31.80 -14.54 20.66
N ILE A 370 30.66 -13.97 21.06
CA ILE A 370 30.43 -12.52 21.04
C ILE A 370 30.99 -11.91 22.33
N THR A 371 32.29 -11.64 22.32
CA THR A 371 33.04 -11.04 23.43
C THR A 371 32.82 -9.53 23.59
N ASP A 372 33.18 -8.97 24.75
CA ASP A 372 33.08 -7.52 25.00
C ASP A 372 33.95 -6.70 24.05
N ASP A 373 35.12 -7.22 23.70
CA ASP A 373 36.00 -6.61 22.72
C ASP A 373 35.35 -6.54 21.34
N LEU A 374 34.60 -7.57 20.95
CA LEU A 374 33.87 -7.62 19.68
C LEU A 374 32.72 -6.60 19.66
N VAL A 375 31.93 -6.52 20.75
CA VAL A 375 30.87 -5.52 20.93
C VAL A 375 31.45 -4.10 20.87
N ARG A 376 32.54 -3.82 21.60
CA ARG A 376 33.26 -2.54 21.55
C ARG A 376 33.83 -2.25 20.16
N SER A 377 34.32 -3.28 19.45
CA SER A 377 34.85 -3.16 18.08
C SER A 377 33.75 -2.76 17.10
N ALA A 378 32.55 -3.33 17.21
CA ALA A 378 31.39 -2.95 16.40
C ALA A 378 31.00 -1.48 16.63
N TRP A 379 30.96 -1.02 17.87
CA TRP A 379 30.72 0.39 18.21
C TRP A 379 31.80 1.32 17.65
N ARG A 380 33.07 0.90 17.68
CA ARG A 380 34.18 1.65 17.07
C ARG A 380 34.00 1.83 15.56
N GLN A 381 33.46 0.83 14.86
CA GLN A 381 33.17 0.95 13.42
C GLN A 381 32.06 1.97 13.15
N VAL A 382 30.97 1.96 13.93
CA VAL A 382 29.91 2.97 13.80
C VAL A 382 30.45 4.36 14.12
N ARG A 383 31.24 4.51 15.19
CA ARG A 383 31.89 5.79 15.53
C ARG A 383 32.74 6.32 14.39
N ALA A 384 33.51 5.45 13.73
CA ALA A 384 34.33 5.81 12.58
C ALA A 384 33.46 6.39 11.44
N LEU A 385 32.37 5.72 11.06
CA LEU A 385 31.42 6.24 10.07
C LEU A 385 30.81 7.59 10.48
N GLN A 386 30.33 7.70 11.72
CA GLN A 386 29.66 8.90 12.20
C GLN A 386 30.60 10.11 12.34
N SER A 387 31.90 9.88 12.55
CA SER A 387 32.92 10.96 12.57
C SER A 387 32.98 11.76 11.26
N ARG A 388 32.56 11.15 10.14
CA ARG A 388 32.44 11.76 8.81
C ARG A 388 30.99 11.96 8.37
N ARG A 389 30.03 11.92 9.30
CA ARG A 389 28.58 12.04 9.01
C ARG A 389 28.08 10.98 8.03
N ILE A 390 28.61 9.76 8.10
CA ILE A 390 28.16 8.64 7.27
C ILE A 390 27.22 7.78 8.10
N ALA A 391 26.03 7.52 7.57
CA ALA A 391 25.08 6.58 8.14
C ALA A 391 25.07 5.26 7.35
N HIS A 392 24.99 4.14 8.05
CA HIS A 392 24.85 2.80 7.47
C HIS A 392 23.39 2.46 7.13
N ARG A 393 22.43 2.94 7.94
CA ARG A 393 20.96 2.79 7.79
C ARG A 393 20.40 1.36 7.93
N ARG A 394 21.28 0.35 8.05
CA ARG A 394 20.93 -1.07 8.18
C ARG A 394 22.01 -1.82 8.96
N LEU A 395 22.08 -1.60 10.27
CA LEU A 395 22.98 -2.32 11.15
C LEU A 395 22.31 -3.60 11.68
N THR A 396 22.18 -4.59 10.81
CA THR A 396 21.65 -5.94 11.10
C THR A 396 22.79 -6.95 11.22
N GLY A 397 22.54 -8.13 11.80
CA GLY A 397 23.60 -9.11 12.05
C GLY A 397 24.30 -9.59 10.78
N ASP A 398 23.55 -9.80 9.70
CA ASP A 398 24.05 -10.10 8.36
C ASP A 398 24.88 -8.99 7.69
N ALA A 399 24.80 -7.74 8.17
CA ALA A 399 25.63 -6.64 7.68
C ALA A 399 26.97 -6.54 8.45
N ILE A 400 27.12 -7.26 9.56
CA ILE A 400 28.30 -7.24 10.43
C ILE A 400 29.04 -8.57 10.24
N LEU A 401 30.20 -8.50 9.59
CA LEU A 401 31.09 -9.66 9.48
C LEU A 401 32.18 -9.61 10.53
N VAL A 402 32.60 -10.78 10.99
CA VAL A 402 33.70 -10.97 11.92
C VAL A 402 34.71 -11.89 11.24
N ASP A 403 35.92 -11.41 11.04
CA ASP A 403 36.99 -12.22 10.47
C ASP A 403 37.58 -13.19 11.51
N ARG A 404 38.49 -14.07 11.06
CA ARG A 404 39.14 -15.05 11.95
C ARG A 404 39.99 -14.42 13.05
N SER A 405 40.36 -13.14 12.92
CA SER A 405 41.12 -12.39 13.93
C SER A 405 40.23 -11.67 14.95
N GLY A 406 38.89 -11.79 14.81
CA GLY A 406 37.93 -11.07 15.65
C GLY A 406 37.70 -9.62 15.24
N ARG A 407 38.17 -9.21 14.05
CA ARG A 407 37.95 -7.86 13.53
C ARG A 407 36.54 -7.75 12.95
N VAL A 408 35.84 -6.71 13.35
CA VAL A 408 34.49 -6.39 12.86
C VAL A 408 34.60 -5.61 11.55
N ILE A 409 33.89 -6.06 10.53
CA ILE A 409 33.83 -5.49 9.18
C ILE A 409 32.36 -5.19 8.84
N LEU A 410 32.07 -3.94 8.48
CA LEU A 410 30.74 -3.51 8.05
C LEU A 410 30.57 -3.74 6.55
N THR A 411 29.49 -4.43 6.19
CA THR A 411 29.13 -4.79 4.80
C THR A 411 27.74 -4.25 4.45
N ASP A 412 27.29 -4.43 3.20
CA ASP A 412 25.97 -3.94 2.75
C ASP A 412 25.81 -2.41 2.88
N LEU A 413 26.86 -1.68 2.50
CA LEU A 413 26.88 -0.21 2.49
C LEU A 413 25.92 0.41 1.46
N ARG A 414 25.34 -0.39 0.56
CA ARG A 414 24.44 0.08 -0.50
C ARG A 414 23.30 0.94 0.02
N GLY A 415 22.81 0.66 1.24
CA GLY A 415 21.72 1.38 1.89
C GLY A 415 22.10 2.69 2.57
N GLY A 416 23.39 2.96 2.79
CA GLY A 416 23.87 4.05 3.62
C GLY A 416 23.79 5.44 2.96
N GLU A 417 24.19 6.47 3.69
CA GLU A 417 24.10 7.87 3.27
C GLU A 417 25.31 8.67 3.77
N ILE A 418 25.88 9.49 2.89
CA ILE A 418 26.94 10.44 3.22
C ILE A 418 26.28 11.79 3.53
N ALA A 419 26.88 12.56 4.44
CA ALA A 419 26.29 13.81 4.96
C ALA A 419 24.91 13.57 5.60
N ALA A 420 24.77 12.45 6.32
CA ALA A 420 23.54 12.08 7.00
C ALA A 420 23.16 13.11 8.08
N GLY A 421 21.85 13.34 8.25
CA GLY A 421 21.30 14.15 9.34
C GLY A 421 21.33 13.42 10.69
N ASP A 422 21.22 14.18 11.79
CA ASP A 422 21.37 13.64 13.16
C ASP A 422 20.39 12.51 13.46
N LEU A 423 19.16 12.65 12.97
CA LEU A 423 18.13 11.63 13.13
C LEU A 423 18.56 10.28 12.56
N ILE A 424 19.22 10.25 11.40
CA ILE A 424 19.64 9.00 10.74
C ILE A 424 20.83 8.38 11.50
N LEU A 425 21.77 9.20 11.98
CA LEU A 425 22.88 8.72 12.81
C LEU A 425 22.38 8.13 14.14
N ARG A 426 21.40 8.77 14.79
CA ARG A 426 20.74 8.24 15.99
C ARG A 426 19.97 6.94 15.69
N MET A 427 19.39 6.80 14.49
CA MET A 427 18.73 5.55 14.07
C MET A 427 19.73 4.39 13.97
N ASP A 428 20.95 4.64 13.48
CA ASP A 428 22.00 3.61 13.41
C ASP A 428 22.39 3.12 14.80
N ILE A 429 22.52 4.03 15.78
CA ILE A 429 22.78 3.67 17.18
C ILE A 429 21.64 2.80 17.72
N ALA A 430 20.39 3.20 17.53
CA ALA A 430 19.23 2.43 17.96
C ALA A 430 19.16 1.03 17.29
N GLN A 431 19.52 0.94 16.01
CA GLN A 431 19.58 -0.33 15.29
C GLN A 431 20.67 -1.23 15.86
N LEU A 432 21.89 -0.73 16.05
CA LEU A 432 22.99 -1.55 16.56
C LEU A 432 22.78 -1.96 18.02
N LEU A 433 22.26 -1.07 18.87
CA LEU A 433 21.83 -1.40 20.24
C LEU A 433 20.87 -2.58 20.25
N THR A 434 19.89 -2.56 19.35
CA THR A 434 18.90 -3.64 19.28
C THR A 434 19.49 -4.92 18.69
N THR A 435 20.27 -4.83 17.62
CA THR A 435 20.88 -5.99 16.95
C THR A 435 21.86 -6.72 17.87
N LEU A 436 22.75 -6.00 18.56
CA LEU A 436 23.66 -6.59 19.54
C LEU A 436 22.92 -6.98 20.83
N GLY A 437 21.99 -6.17 21.31
CA GLY A 437 21.20 -6.47 22.51
C GLY A 437 20.36 -7.74 22.40
N LEU A 438 19.92 -8.10 21.19
CA LEU A 438 19.26 -9.38 20.91
C LEU A 438 20.17 -10.60 21.13
N ARG A 439 21.49 -10.41 21.14
CA ARG A 439 22.50 -11.47 21.26
C ARG A 439 23.19 -11.46 22.63
N VAL A 440 23.57 -10.28 23.13
CA VAL A 440 24.36 -10.14 24.38
C VAL A 440 23.59 -9.56 25.57
N GLY A 441 22.33 -9.17 25.38
CA GLY A 441 21.51 -8.53 26.42
C GLY A 441 21.66 -7.00 26.51
N ALA A 442 20.72 -6.37 27.22
CA ALA A 442 20.57 -4.91 27.29
C ALA A 442 21.68 -4.20 28.07
N GLU A 443 22.06 -4.73 29.24
CA GLU A 443 23.06 -4.11 30.11
C GLU A 443 24.44 -4.06 29.43
N ARG A 444 24.88 -5.22 28.94
CA ARG A 444 26.17 -5.41 28.28
C ARG A 444 26.32 -4.55 27.02
N VAL A 445 25.28 -4.47 26.18
CA VAL A 445 25.32 -3.65 24.96
C VAL A 445 25.33 -2.15 25.27
N VAL A 446 24.56 -1.70 26.27
CA VAL A 446 24.48 -0.28 26.65
C VAL A 446 25.78 0.17 27.31
N ALA A 447 26.36 -0.63 28.20
CA ALA A 447 27.65 -0.34 28.82
C ALA A 447 28.75 -0.13 27.76
N ALA A 448 28.87 -1.07 26.81
CA ALA A 448 29.83 -0.96 25.72
C ALA A 448 29.55 0.23 24.78
N ALA A 449 28.28 0.55 24.53
CA ALA A 449 27.91 1.70 23.70
C ALA A 449 28.31 3.02 24.36
N VAL A 450 28.05 3.17 25.66
CA VAL A 450 28.38 4.37 26.44
C VAL A 450 29.88 4.55 26.57
N GLU A 451 30.64 3.47 26.74
CA GLU A 451 32.10 3.52 26.80
C GLU A 451 32.71 4.04 25.48
N VAL A 452 32.16 3.63 24.32
CA VAL A 452 32.74 3.97 23.01
C VAL A 452 32.21 5.27 22.42
N LEU A 453 30.90 5.52 22.51
CA LEU A 453 30.22 6.68 21.91
C LEU A 453 29.97 7.83 22.89
N GLY A 454 30.02 7.55 24.19
CA GLY A 454 29.65 8.50 25.24
C GLY A 454 28.15 8.42 25.60
N PRO A 455 27.80 8.85 26.84
CA PRO A 455 26.44 8.73 27.36
C PRO A 455 25.41 9.58 26.61
N ASP A 456 25.80 10.75 26.11
CA ASP A 456 24.87 11.68 25.45
C ASP A 456 24.41 11.15 24.09
N ALA A 457 25.32 10.59 23.29
CA ALA A 457 25.01 10.00 21.99
C ALA A 457 24.05 8.80 22.11
N VAL A 458 24.23 7.98 23.17
CA VAL A 458 23.35 6.84 23.46
C VAL A 458 21.99 7.32 23.98
N ALA A 459 21.96 8.31 24.87
CA ALA A 459 20.71 8.91 25.36
C ALA A 459 19.87 9.55 24.23
N ASP A 460 20.53 10.20 23.28
CA ASP A 460 19.90 10.87 22.15
C ASP A 460 19.13 9.94 21.19
N CYS A 461 19.41 8.64 21.22
CA CYS A 461 18.74 7.65 20.39
C CYS A 461 17.49 7.04 21.05
N LEU A 462 17.21 7.32 22.34
CA LEU A 462 16.05 6.78 23.07
C LEU A 462 14.71 6.94 22.33
N PRO A 463 14.39 8.09 21.71
CA PRO A 463 13.14 8.24 20.97
C PRO A 463 13.01 7.33 19.74
N LEU A 464 14.12 6.72 19.30
CA LEU A 464 14.22 5.85 18.14
C LEU A 464 14.27 4.36 18.50
N LEU A 465 14.33 4.01 19.79
CA LEU A 465 14.18 2.62 20.28
C LEU A 465 12.72 2.17 20.21
N GLN A 466 12.18 2.14 18.99
CA GLN A 466 10.83 1.71 18.66
C GLN A 466 10.85 0.85 17.40
N PRO A 467 9.97 -0.17 17.29
CA PRO A 467 9.98 -1.11 16.16
C PRO A 467 10.00 -0.44 14.78
N ILE A 468 9.36 0.72 14.63
CA ILE A 468 9.26 1.42 13.35
C ILE A 468 10.60 1.97 12.82
N ALA A 469 11.58 2.24 13.69
CA ALA A 469 12.93 2.68 13.32
C ALA A 469 13.86 1.51 12.96
N LEU A 470 13.46 0.28 13.30
CA LEU A 470 14.25 -0.92 13.11
C LEU A 470 14.01 -1.59 11.75
N SER A 471 14.99 -2.41 11.34
CA SER A 471 14.91 -3.23 10.14
C SER A 471 13.72 -4.21 10.21
N ARG A 472 13.33 -4.79 9.07
CA ARG A 472 12.25 -5.81 9.06
C ARG A 472 12.67 -7.08 9.78
N SER A 473 13.90 -7.54 9.60
CA SER A 473 14.44 -8.75 10.25
C SER A 473 14.48 -8.58 11.77
N THR A 474 15.07 -7.48 12.27
CA THR A 474 15.11 -7.18 13.71
C THR A 474 13.70 -7.09 14.31
N ARG A 475 12.75 -6.44 13.61
CA ARG A 475 11.35 -6.42 14.03
C ARG A 475 10.69 -7.79 14.07
N ALA A 476 10.99 -8.65 13.11
CA ALA A 476 10.43 -9.99 13.05
C ALA A 476 10.92 -10.82 14.24
N THR A 477 12.21 -10.72 14.57
CA THR A 477 12.82 -11.33 15.75
C THR A 477 12.19 -10.81 17.04
N LEU A 478 12.09 -9.49 17.22
CA LEU A 478 11.42 -8.89 18.39
C LEU A 478 9.96 -9.34 18.51
N ARG A 479 9.23 -9.42 17.39
CA ARG A 479 7.83 -9.90 17.40
C ARG A 479 7.73 -11.38 17.76
N ARG A 480 8.71 -12.20 17.38
CA ARG A 480 8.79 -13.61 17.77
C ARG A 480 9.04 -13.73 19.27
N GLN A 481 10.05 -13.04 19.80
CA GLN A 481 10.33 -13.00 21.24
C GLN A 481 9.16 -12.44 22.06
N ALA A 482 8.45 -11.42 21.56
CA ALA A 482 7.26 -10.89 22.22
C ALA A 482 6.10 -11.91 22.27
N ARG A 483 5.99 -12.80 21.28
CA ARG A 483 5.00 -13.90 21.30
C ARG A 483 5.40 -14.98 22.30
N GLU A 484 6.68 -15.36 22.32
CA GLU A 484 7.22 -16.34 23.27
C GLU A 484 7.07 -15.82 24.71
N ARG A 485 7.40 -14.55 24.95
CA ARG A 485 7.15 -13.88 26.23
C ARG A 485 5.69 -13.92 26.64
N SER A 486 4.79 -13.46 25.76
CA SER A 486 3.35 -13.47 26.06
C SER A 486 2.82 -14.88 26.32
N ALA A 487 3.43 -15.91 25.75
CA ALA A 487 3.10 -17.31 26.06
C ALA A 487 3.58 -17.70 27.46
N ARG A 488 4.83 -17.35 27.84
CA ARG A 488 5.36 -17.58 29.20
C ARG A 488 4.59 -16.81 30.27
N GLU A 489 4.31 -15.52 30.04
CA GLU A 489 3.47 -14.71 30.93
C GLU A 489 2.11 -15.36 31.14
N ARG A 490 1.49 -15.86 30.07
CA ARG A 490 0.19 -16.56 30.16
C ARG A 490 0.30 -17.86 30.94
N GLU A 491 1.36 -18.64 30.73
CA GLU A 491 1.60 -19.90 31.45
C GLU A 491 1.84 -19.65 32.94
N ALA A 492 2.67 -18.65 33.29
CA ALA A 492 2.91 -18.23 34.67
C ALA A 492 1.64 -17.73 35.36
N VAL A 493 0.82 -16.91 34.67
CA VAL A 493 -0.48 -16.45 35.21
C VAL A 493 -1.45 -17.61 35.43
N LEU A 494 -1.47 -18.60 34.53
CA LEU A 494 -2.29 -19.80 34.70
C LEU A 494 -1.82 -20.63 35.89
N ALA A 495 -0.52 -20.88 36.03
CA ALA A 495 0.06 -21.60 37.15
C ALA A 495 -0.20 -20.90 38.49
N ALA A 496 0.00 -19.57 38.56
CA ALA A 496 -0.31 -18.78 39.75
C ALA A 496 -1.81 -18.76 40.07
N SER A 497 -2.67 -18.72 39.06
CA SER A 497 -4.12 -18.82 39.23
C SER A 497 -4.56 -20.20 39.74
N GLU A 498 -3.92 -21.28 39.29
CA GLU A 498 -4.18 -22.64 39.76
C GLU A 498 -3.71 -22.83 41.21
N ALA A 499 -2.52 -22.33 41.55
CA ALA A 499 -2.01 -22.33 42.93
C ALA A 499 -2.94 -21.55 43.88
N ALA A 500 -3.34 -20.33 43.50
CA ALA A 500 -4.27 -19.52 44.29
C ALA A 500 -5.67 -20.16 44.40
N LYS A 501 -6.09 -20.94 43.40
CA LYS A 501 -7.33 -21.71 43.47
C LYS A 501 -7.20 -22.87 44.46
N HIS A 502 -6.08 -23.60 44.41
CA HIS A 502 -5.79 -24.71 45.33
C HIS A 502 -5.72 -24.24 46.79
N GLU A 503 -5.04 -23.12 47.06
CA GLU A 503 -5.00 -22.50 48.40
C GLU A 503 -6.40 -22.11 48.91
N ARG A 504 -7.27 -21.62 48.03
CA ARG A 504 -8.66 -21.31 48.39
C ARG A 504 -9.50 -22.56 48.65
N GLU A 505 -9.27 -23.63 47.89
CA GLU A 505 -9.95 -24.91 48.11
C GLU A 505 -9.52 -25.52 49.45
N LEU A 506 -8.23 -25.46 49.79
CA LEU A 506 -7.71 -25.83 51.11
C LEU A 506 -8.32 -24.97 52.23
N ALA A 507 -8.29 -23.64 52.10
CA ALA A 507 -8.88 -22.74 53.10
C ALA A 507 -10.41 -22.94 53.26
N LYS A 508 -11.12 -23.29 52.17
CA LYS A 508 -12.54 -23.66 52.22
C LYS A 508 -12.76 -25.00 52.91
N ALA A 509 -11.87 -25.98 52.71
CA ALA A 509 -11.91 -27.28 53.38
C ALA A 509 -11.65 -27.13 54.89
N GLU A 510 -10.62 -26.37 55.29
CA GLU A 510 -10.32 -26.06 56.70
C GLU A 510 -11.47 -25.31 57.37
N ALA A 511 -12.09 -24.34 56.69
CA ALA A 511 -13.25 -23.62 57.20
C ALA A 511 -14.50 -24.52 57.32
N ALA A 512 -14.65 -25.52 56.45
CA ALA A 512 -15.73 -26.50 56.54
C ALA A 512 -15.51 -27.50 57.70
N GLU A 513 -14.26 -27.88 57.96
CA GLU A 513 -13.88 -28.78 59.06
C GLU A 513 -14.02 -28.08 60.43
N ALA A 514 -13.66 -26.79 60.52
CA ALA A 514 -13.91 -25.95 61.69
C ALA A 514 -15.40 -25.65 61.95
N ALA A 515 -16.26 -25.84 60.93
CA ALA A 515 -17.70 -25.63 61.01
C ALA A 515 -18.51 -26.90 61.33
N ALA A 516 -17.86 -27.98 61.78
CA ALA A 516 -18.51 -29.22 62.23
C ALA A 516 -19.33 -29.04 63.54
N GLY A 517 -20.41 -28.26 63.46
CA GLY A 517 -21.52 -28.23 64.40
C GLY A 517 -22.83 -28.43 63.63
N PRO A 518 -23.83 -29.16 64.17
CA PRO A 518 -25.00 -29.56 63.42
C PRO A 518 -25.99 -28.40 63.34
N THR A 519 -25.83 -27.51 62.36
CA THR A 519 -26.89 -26.75 61.66
C THR A 519 -26.27 -25.57 60.90
N SER A 520 -26.02 -25.74 59.60
CA SER A 520 -26.44 -24.78 58.56
C SER A 520 -25.93 -25.24 57.20
N ALA A 521 -26.82 -25.85 56.40
CA ALA A 521 -26.65 -25.87 54.96
C ALA A 521 -26.88 -24.43 54.46
N ARG A 522 -25.81 -23.63 54.44
CA ARG A 522 -25.84 -22.22 54.09
C ARG A 522 -25.93 -22.10 52.57
N ALA A 523 -27.03 -21.55 52.08
CA ALA A 523 -27.16 -21.12 50.69
C ALA A 523 -26.10 -20.04 50.40
N GLU A 524 -25.17 -20.31 49.49
CA GLU A 524 -24.16 -19.34 49.04
C GLU A 524 -24.84 -18.02 48.64
N THR A 525 -24.61 -16.97 49.44
CA THR A 525 -25.23 -15.68 49.18
C THR A 525 -24.60 -15.03 47.95
N LYS A 526 -25.39 -14.26 47.19
CA LYS A 526 -24.92 -13.50 46.01
C LYS A 526 -23.77 -12.54 46.34
N ALA A 527 -23.61 -12.15 47.61
CA ALA A 527 -22.52 -11.34 48.13
C ALA A 527 -21.20 -12.12 48.21
N GLU A 528 -21.22 -13.36 48.72
CA GLU A 528 -20.06 -14.27 48.77
C GLU A 528 -19.53 -14.56 47.36
N LYS A 529 -20.41 -14.90 46.41
CA LYS A 529 -20.01 -15.10 44.99
C LYS A 529 -19.36 -13.88 44.34
N LYS A 530 -19.71 -12.67 44.78
CA LYS A 530 -19.14 -11.42 44.27
C LYS A 530 -17.80 -11.11 44.94
N ALA A 531 -17.64 -11.44 46.21
CA ALA A 531 -16.38 -11.33 46.93
C ALA A 531 -15.35 -12.31 46.36
N ASP A 532 -15.74 -13.57 46.11
CA ASP A 532 -14.90 -14.60 45.49
C ASP A 532 -14.40 -14.17 44.11
N LYS A 533 -15.30 -13.67 43.25
CA LYS A 533 -14.92 -13.14 41.93
C LYS A 533 -13.99 -11.93 42.00
N LYS A 534 -14.14 -11.08 43.01
CA LYS A 534 -13.26 -9.90 43.20
C LYS A 534 -11.88 -10.34 43.70
N ALA A 535 -11.81 -11.33 44.56
CA ALA A 535 -10.57 -11.94 45.02
C ALA A 535 -9.85 -12.69 43.88
N GLU A 536 -10.58 -13.44 43.07
CA GLU A 536 -10.09 -14.07 41.84
C GLU A 536 -9.51 -13.04 40.87
N LYS A 537 -10.25 -11.96 40.60
CA LYS A 537 -9.74 -10.88 39.75
C LYS A 537 -8.47 -10.24 40.32
N ARG A 538 -8.41 -9.98 41.63
CA ARG A 538 -7.22 -9.41 42.28
C ARG A 538 -6.01 -10.34 42.19
N ALA A 539 -6.20 -11.64 42.45
CA ALA A 539 -5.14 -12.62 42.31
C ALA A 539 -4.65 -12.72 40.86
N LEU A 540 -5.57 -12.64 39.89
CA LEU A 540 -5.21 -12.59 38.46
C LEU A 540 -4.44 -11.32 38.12
N ASP A 541 -4.87 -10.15 38.61
CA ASP A 541 -4.19 -8.87 38.39
C ASP A 541 -2.77 -8.89 39.02
N THR A 542 -2.62 -9.42 40.25
CA THR A 542 -1.30 -9.59 40.91
C THR A 542 -0.40 -10.56 40.17
N ALA A 543 -0.92 -11.73 39.78
CA ALA A 543 -0.16 -12.71 39.00
C ALA A 543 0.28 -12.15 37.65
N LEU A 544 -0.54 -11.30 37.03
CA LEU A 544 -0.21 -10.64 35.77
C LEU A 544 0.89 -9.59 35.94
N ASP A 545 0.91 -8.87 37.06
CA ASP A 545 1.97 -7.92 37.38
C ASP A 545 3.30 -8.63 37.73
N GLU A 546 3.25 -9.75 38.45
CA GLU A 546 4.42 -10.57 38.82
C GLU A 546 5.02 -11.33 37.64
N ALA A 547 4.18 -11.85 36.74
CA ALA A 547 4.63 -12.58 35.56
C ALA A 547 5.19 -11.65 34.46
N ARG A 548 5.00 -10.34 34.57
CA ARG A 548 5.30 -9.38 33.51
C ARG A 548 6.81 -9.31 33.25
N GLU A 549 7.21 -9.79 32.08
CA GLU A 549 8.60 -9.71 31.62
C GLU A 549 8.79 -8.40 30.82
N GLU A 550 9.87 -7.65 31.10
CA GLU A 550 10.16 -6.46 30.33
C GLU A 550 10.62 -6.78 28.90
N ASP A 551 10.24 -5.93 27.93
CA ASP A 551 10.74 -6.06 26.57
C ASP A 551 12.21 -5.64 26.43
N LEU A 552 12.95 -6.24 25.50
CA LEU A 552 14.35 -5.88 25.27
C LEU A 552 14.52 -4.37 25.01
N LEU A 553 13.61 -3.78 24.22
CA LEU A 553 13.63 -2.33 23.98
C LEU A 553 13.33 -1.51 25.24
N ALA A 554 12.55 -2.05 26.18
CA ALA A 554 12.30 -1.43 27.49
C ALA A 554 13.53 -1.57 28.39
N GLN A 555 14.16 -2.75 28.45
CA GLN A 555 15.39 -2.99 29.19
C GLN A 555 16.53 -2.09 28.70
N ILE A 556 16.75 -1.97 27.38
CA ILE A 556 17.74 -1.04 26.81
C ILE A 556 17.42 0.39 27.23
N ARG A 557 16.15 0.81 27.16
CA ARG A 557 15.73 2.15 27.61
C ARG A 557 16.02 2.38 29.09
N GLN A 558 15.73 1.40 29.94
CA GLN A 558 15.99 1.47 31.38
C GLN A 558 17.49 1.63 31.65
N GLN A 559 18.33 0.79 31.02
CA GLN A 559 19.78 0.86 31.17
C GLN A 559 20.36 2.23 30.76
N VAL A 560 19.84 2.82 29.67
CA VAL A 560 20.24 4.17 29.25
C VAL A 560 19.75 5.24 30.25
N LEU A 561 18.53 5.11 30.79
CA LEU A 561 17.97 6.04 31.77
C LEU A 561 18.68 5.99 33.13
N LEU A 562 19.24 4.83 33.52
CA LEU A 562 20.09 4.73 34.72
C LEU A 562 21.33 5.63 34.60
N ILE A 563 21.86 5.80 33.39
CA ILE A 563 23.06 6.60 33.12
C ILE A 563 22.68 8.08 32.88
N ARG A 564 21.56 8.34 32.19
CA ARG A 564 21.05 9.68 31.87
C ARG A 564 19.54 9.79 32.18
N PRO A 565 19.17 10.16 33.42
CA PRO A 565 17.76 10.23 33.83
C PRO A 565 16.93 11.30 33.09
N LEU A 566 17.57 12.39 32.64
CA LEU A 566 16.92 13.52 31.96
C LEU A 566 16.81 13.36 30.44
N ALA A 567 17.17 12.20 29.90
CA ALA A 567 17.13 11.95 28.46
C ALA A 567 15.68 11.98 27.92
N PRO A 568 15.43 12.53 26.72
CA PRO A 568 14.10 12.56 26.13
C PRO A 568 13.61 11.14 25.84
N ALA A 569 12.69 10.63 26.67
CA ALA A 569 12.17 9.28 26.55
C ALA A 569 10.94 9.17 25.63
N GLU A 570 10.31 10.30 25.26
CA GLU A 570 9.09 10.27 24.47
C GLU A 570 9.40 9.82 23.02
N PRO A 571 8.82 8.71 22.54
CA PRO A 571 9.09 8.20 21.21
C PRO A 571 8.64 9.21 20.16
N VAL A 572 9.52 9.51 19.19
CA VAL A 572 9.17 10.39 18.05
C VAL A 572 7.98 9.79 17.31
N ARG A 573 6.92 10.57 17.14
CA ARG A 573 5.73 10.15 16.38
C ARG A 573 6.05 10.10 14.90
N LEU A 574 6.45 8.92 14.42
CA LEU A 574 6.56 8.64 12.99
C LEU A 574 5.15 8.46 12.40
N GLU A 575 4.50 9.58 12.06
CA GLU A 575 3.14 9.58 11.52
C GLU A 575 3.06 8.95 10.13
N ARG A 576 2.13 8.00 9.97
CA ARG A 576 1.73 7.43 8.68
C ARG A 576 0.44 8.08 8.25
N ILE A 577 0.39 8.62 7.04
CA ILE A 577 -0.89 9.01 6.43
C ILE A 577 -1.66 7.71 6.20
N LYS A 578 -2.78 7.54 6.91
CA LYS A 578 -3.64 6.37 6.71
C LYS A 578 -4.20 6.43 5.28
N PRO A 579 -4.18 5.33 4.50
CA PRO A 579 -4.73 5.32 3.14
C PRO A 579 -6.16 5.84 3.07
N ARG A 580 -6.96 5.58 4.12
CA ARG A 580 -8.31 6.13 4.26
C ARG A 580 -8.34 7.65 4.22
N THR A 581 -7.41 8.33 4.88
CA THR A 581 -7.33 9.80 4.90
C THR A 581 -7.01 10.34 3.51
N LEU A 582 -6.09 9.70 2.78
CA LEU A 582 -5.76 10.11 1.42
C LEU A 582 -6.94 9.92 0.46
N VAL A 583 -7.62 8.76 0.52
CA VAL A 583 -8.80 8.49 -0.30
C VAL A 583 -9.93 9.48 0.03
N SER A 584 -10.20 9.73 1.31
CA SER A 584 -11.20 10.71 1.73
C SER A 584 -10.85 12.14 1.30
N LEU A 585 -9.57 12.51 1.33
CA LEU A 585 -9.12 13.83 0.85
C LEU A 585 -9.33 13.98 -0.65
N ILE A 586 -8.94 12.96 -1.44
CA ILE A 586 -9.13 12.95 -2.90
C ILE A 586 -10.63 12.99 -3.24
N ALA A 587 -11.43 12.13 -2.61
CA ALA A 587 -12.88 12.11 -2.83
C ALA A 587 -13.54 13.45 -2.43
N GLY A 588 -13.11 14.05 -1.32
CA GLY A 588 -13.57 15.36 -0.88
C GLY A 588 -13.18 16.48 -1.86
N ALA A 589 -11.96 16.46 -2.39
CA ALA A 589 -11.52 17.42 -3.40
C ALA A 589 -12.30 17.29 -4.71
N VAL A 590 -12.59 16.06 -5.15
CA VAL A 590 -13.43 15.80 -6.34
C VAL A 590 -14.86 16.28 -6.11
N ALA A 591 -15.47 15.94 -4.96
CA ALA A 591 -16.81 16.41 -4.61
C ALA A 591 -16.88 17.94 -4.53
N ALA A 592 -15.87 18.57 -3.92
CA ALA A 592 -15.76 20.02 -3.85
C ALA A 592 -15.64 20.65 -5.25
N TYR A 593 -14.83 20.08 -6.15
CA TYR A 593 -14.72 20.56 -7.53
C TYR A 593 -16.07 20.53 -8.25
N PHE A 594 -16.81 19.42 -8.16
CA PHE A 594 -18.14 19.32 -8.77
C PHE A 594 -19.13 20.33 -8.17
N LEU A 595 -19.18 20.44 -6.83
CA LEU A 595 -20.07 21.38 -6.15
C LEU A 595 -19.73 22.83 -6.49
N LEU A 596 -18.45 23.20 -6.47
CA LEU A 596 -18.01 24.56 -6.76
C LEU A 596 -18.28 24.94 -8.22
N SER A 597 -18.10 23.98 -9.15
CA SER A 597 -18.43 24.19 -10.56
C SER A 597 -19.93 24.34 -10.80
N GLN A 598 -20.78 23.70 -10.00
CA GLN A 598 -22.24 23.90 -10.05
C GLN A 598 -22.64 25.25 -9.45
N ILE A 599 -22.10 25.60 -8.28
CA ILE A 599 -22.38 26.87 -7.60
C ILE A 599 -21.91 28.07 -8.43
N SER A 600 -20.78 27.98 -9.13
CA SER A 600 -20.28 29.06 -10.00
C SER A 600 -21.25 29.42 -11.15
N ARG A 601 -22.19 28.54 -11.49
CA ARG A 601 -23.20 28.79 -12.52
C ARG A 601 -24.50 29.40 -11.96
N THR A 602 -24.66 29.41 -10.63
CA THR A 602 -25.86 29.90 -9.96
C THR A 602 -25.56 31.24 -9.28
N PRO A 603 -26.27 32.33 -9.62
CA PRO A 603 -26.03 33.62 -8.99
C PRO A 603 -26.37 33.56 -7.48
N LEU A 604 -25.44 34.00 -6.64
CA LEU A 604 -25.64 33.99 -5.17
C LEU A 604 -26.77 34.92 -4.70
N SER A 605 -27.24 35.83 -5.56
CA SER A 605 -28.37 36.71 -5.30
C SER A 605 -29.70 35.97 -5.10
N THR A 606 -29.84 34.74 -5.62
CA THR A 606 -31.05 33.91 -5.42
C THR A 606 -31.29 33.58 -3.94
N VAL A 607 -30.27 33.65 -3.08
CA VAL A 607 -30.43 33.44 -1.64
C VAL A 607 -31.30 34.53 -0.99
N SER A 608 -31.28 35.76 -1.52
CA SER A 608 -32.11 36.86 -0.98
C SER A 608 -33.59 36.74 -1.34
N GLU A 609 -33.94 35.88 -2.28
CA GLU A 609 -35.32 35.69 -2.76
C GLU A 609 -36.05 34.56 -2.03
N ALA A 610 -35.42 33.95 -1.00
CA ALA A 610 -35.99 32.80 -0.31
C ALA A 610 -37.30 33.12 0.46
N ASP A 611 -38.30 32.25 0.36
CA ASP A 611 -39.51 32.32 1.18
C ASP A 611 -39.23 31.85 2.63
N TRP A 612 -39.25 32.79 3.55
CA TRP A 612 -39.02 32.59 4.98
C TRP A 612 -39.99 31.60 5.65
N ARG A 613 -41.19 31.40 5.10
CA ARG A 613 -42.18 30.44 5.65
C ARG A 613 -41.67 29.01 5.51
N TRP A 614 -41.11 28.69 4.34
CA TRP A 614 -40.53 27.39 4.07
C TRP A 614 -39.20 27.19 4.79
N VAL A 615 -38.40 28.25 4.95
CA VAL A 615 -37.22 28.23 5.81
C VAL A 615 -37.60 27.90 7.26
N ALA A 616 -38.64 28.52 7.81
CA ALA A 616 -39.13 28.23 9.15
C ALA A 616 -39.63 26.77 9.26
N ALA A 617 -40.33 26.25 8.24
CA ALA A 617 -40.74 24.85 8.18
C ALA A 617 -39.53 23.90 8.18
N ALA A 618 -38.48 24.20 7.41
CA ALA A 618 -37.25 23.41 7.39
C ALA A 618 -36.56 23.38 8.76
N VAL A 619 -36.48 24.53 9.45
CA VAL A 619 -35.95 24.62 10.83
C VAL A 619 -36.77 23.76 11.79
N LEU A 620 -38.11 23.79 11.69
CA LEU A 620 -38.99 22.97 12.53
C LEU A 620 -38.79 21.46 12.29
N PHE A 621 -38.72 21.02 11.02
CA PHE A 621 -38.46 19.62 10.72
C PHE A 621 -37.07 19.17 11.17
N SER A 622 -36.06 20.02 11.02
CA SER A 622 -34.71 19.78 11.55
C SER A 622 -34.72 19.64 13.07
N ALA A 623 -35.43 20.51 13.80
CA ALA A 623 -35.58 20.39 15.25
C ALA A 623 -36.33 19.10 15.65
N PHE A 624 -37.38 18.73 14.92
CA PHE A 624 -38.17 17.52 15.19
C PHE A 624 -37.38 16.23 14.94
N SER A 625 -36.36 16.26 14.08
CA SER A 625 -35.46 15.12 13.85
C SER A 625 -34.80 14.61 15.14
N TYR A 626 -34.50 15.47 16.12
CA TYR A 626 -33.91 15.05 17.39
C TYR A 626 -34.87 14.23 18.26
N VAL A 627 -36.16 14.56 18.20
CA VAL A 627 -37.24 13.81 18.88
C VAL A 627 -37.36 12.42 18.25
N ALA A 628 -37.38 12.35 16.92
CA ALA A 628 -37.44 11.10 16.17
C ALA A 628 -36.19 10.22 16.41
N ALA A 629 -34.99 10.82 16.44
CA ALA A 629 -33.75 10.12 16.76
C ALA A 629 -33.75 9.55 18.19
N ALA A 630 -34.33 10.26 19.16
CA ALA A 630 -34.47 9.77 20.52
C ALA A 630 -35.43 8.57 20.60
N MET A 631 -36.54 8.61 19.87
CA MET A 631 -37.46 7.47 19.74
C MET A 631 -36.78 6.26 19.09
N SER A 632 -36.04 6.49 18.01
CA SER A 632 -35.26 5.47 17.29
C SER A 632 -34.29 4.74 18.22
N LEU A 633 -33.57 5.47 19.08
CA LEU A 633 -32.65 4.86 20.05
C LEU A 633 -33.38 4.14 21.20
N LEU A 634 -34.38 4.78 21.82
CA LEU A 634 -35.10 4.23 22.99
C LEU A 634 -35.94 3.00 22.70
N GLY A 635 -36.34 2.81 21.43
CA GLY A 635 -37.02 1.60 20.99
C GLY A 635 -36.18 0.33 21.17
N PHE A 636 -34.85 0.43 21.08
CA PHE A 636 -33.93 -0.70 21.25
C PHE A 636 -33.29 -0.75 22.66
N VAL A 637 -33.79 0.07 23.59
CA VAL A 637 -33.38 0.10 25.00
C VAL A 637 -34.57 -0.32 25.87
N PRO A 638 -34.65 -1.61 26.27
CA PRO A 638 -35.64 -2.14 27.20
C PRO A 638 -35.67 -1.46 28.57
N GLU A 639 -34.54 -0.93 29.03
CA GLU A 639 -34.40 -0.21 30.30
C GLU A 639 -35.10 1.15 30.25
N ARG A 640 -35.51 1.65 31.43
CA ARG A 640 -36.16 2.95 31.55
C ARG A 640 -35.11 4.06 31.52
N VAL A 641 -35.03 4.78 30.41
CA VAL A 641 -34.17 5.94 30.23
C VAL A 641 -35.05 7.15 29.92
N GLY A 642 -34.76 8.31 30.52
CA GLY A 642 -35.59 9.51 30.39
C GLY A 642 -35.58 10.08 28.97
N PHE A 643 -36.75 10.26 28.37
CA PHE A 643 -36.93 10.69 26.98
C PHE A 643 -36.19 11.99 26.64
N TRP A 644 -36.42 13.05 27.42
CA TRP A 644 -35.80 14.36 27.18
C TRP A 644 -34.28 14.36 27.34
N ARG A 645 -33.74 13.52 28.23
CA ARG A 645 -32.29 13.34 28.35
C ARG A 645 -31.71 12.67 27.09
N THR A 646 -32.46 11.77 26.47
CA THR A 646 -32.08 11.15 25.20
C THR A 646 -32.14 12.15 24.05
N VAL A 647 -33.15 13.03 24.00
CA VAL A 647 -33.22 14.12 22.98
C VAL A 647 -31.99 15.02 23.08
N VAL A 648 -31.62 15.47 24.29
CA VAL A 648 -30.40 16.25 24.52
C VAL A 648 -29.14 15.47 24.10
N ALA A 649 -29.10 14.15 24.34
CA ALA A 649 -28.00 13.31 23.87
C ALA A 649 -27.93 13.22 22.33
N GLN A 650 -29.07 13.24 21.62
CA GLN A 650 -29.09 13.28 20.15
C GLN A 650 -28.62 14.65 19.61
N VAL A 651 -28.99 15.74 20.28
CA VAL A 651 -28.46 17.08 19.97
C VAL A 651 -26.94 17.13 20.18
N ALA A 652 -26.44 16.65 21.33
CA ALA A 652 -25.00 16.55 21.54
C ALA A 652 -24.31 15.65 20.50
N GLY A 653 -25.01 14.59 20.05
CA GLY A 653 -24.56 13.69 19.00
C GLY A 653 -24.35 14.38 17.65
N SER A 654 -25.16 15.37 17.29
CA SER A 654 -24.98 16.10 16.02
C SER A 654 -23.69 16.93 16.02
N PHE A 655 -23.32 17.55 17.14
CA PHE A 655 -22.03 18.25 17.28
C PHE A 655 -20.83 17.30 17.23
N VAL A 656 -20.93 16.13 17.87
CA VAL A 656 -19.86 15.14 17.84
C VAL A 656 -19.56 14.66 16.42
N LYS A 657 -20.56 14.61 15.53
CA LYS A 657 -20.38 14.25 14.10
C LYS A 657 -19.51 15.25 13.32
N ILE A 658 -19.35 16.49 13.80
CA ILE A 658 -18.50 17.50 13.16
C ILE A 658 -17.01 17.19 13.38
N VAL A 659 -16.66 16.65 14.56
CA VAL A 659 -15.27 16.46 14.98
C VAL A 659 -14.81 15.00 14.90
N ALA A 660 -15.73 14.06 15.10
CA ALA A 660 -15.45 12.63 15.09
C ALA A 660 -16.01 11.96 13.82
N PRO A 661 -15.37 10.90 13.30
CA PRO A 661 -15.91 10.14 12.18
C PRO A 661 -17.35 9.68 12.44
N ALA A 662 -18.23 9.87 11.46
CA ALA A 662 -19.68 9.65 11.58
C ALA A 662 -20.05 8.29 12.21
N ALA A 663 -19.31 7.23 11.87
CA ALA A 663 -19.55 5.87 12.36
C ALA A 663 -19.13 5.61 13.82
N VAL A 664 -18.26 6.45 14.42
CA VAL A 664 -17.66 6.18 15.74
C VAL A 664 -18.17 7.17 16.80
N GLY A 665 -18.29 8.45 16.44
CA GLY A 665 -18.62 9.51 17.39
C GLY A 665 -20.00 9.36 18.03
N GLY A 666 -21.05 9.20 17.20
CA GLY A 666 -22.43 9.07 17.68
C GLY A 666 -22.69 7.77 18.45
N VAL A 667 -22.09 6.65 18.02
CA VAL A 667 -22.22 5.35 18.68
C VAL A 667 -21.56 5.37 20.06
N ALA A 668 -20.36 5.93 20.18
CA ALA A 668 -19.66 6.05 21.44
C ALA A 668 -20.39 6.96 22.44
N LEU A 669 -20.94 8.09 21.97
CA LEU A 669 -21.71 9.01 22.78
C LEU A 669 -22.99 8.34 23.33
N ASN A 670 -23.80 7.74 22.44
CA ASN A 670 -25.03 7.06 22.84
C ASN A 670 -24.75 5.89 23.80
N THR A 671 -23.66 5.16 23.58
CA THR A 671 -23.23 4.08 24.49
C THR A 671 -22.88 4.64 25.88
N ARG A 672 -22.06 5.70 25.95
CA ARG A 672 -21.70 6.35 27.24
C ARG A 672 -22.90 6.98 27.93
N PHE A 673 -23.82 7.56 27.18
CA PHE A 673 -25.08 8.09 27.71
C PHE A 673 -25.90 6.99 28.39
N LEU A 674 -26.10 5.85 27.71
CA LEU A 674 -26.82 4.71 28.30
C LEU A 674 -26.10 4.13 29.52
N GLN A 675 -24.77 4.08 29.52
CA GLN A 675 -23.99 3.66 30.68
C GLN A 675 -24.19 4.60 31.87
N ARG A 676 -24.15 5.92 31.65
CA ARG A 676 -24.45 6.91 32.69
C ARG A 676 -25.90 6.87 33.16
N ALA A 677 -26.82 6.42 32.31
CA ALA A 677 -28.22 6.18 32.66
C ALA A 677 -28.45 4.85 33.41
N GLY A 678 -27.39 4.09 33.72
CA GLY A 678 -27.45 2.85 34.51
C GLY A 678 -27.51 1.55 33.70
N VAL A 679 -27.41 1.60 32.37
CA VAL A 679 -27.37 0.40 31.52
C VAL A 679 -25.99 -0.24 31.58
N ARG A 680 -25.92 -1.57 31.73
CA ARG A 680 -24.63 -2.30 31.78
C ARG A 680 -23.83 -2.07 30.48
N PRO A 681 -22.50 -1.91 30.53
CA PRO A 681 -21.68 -1.56 29.36
C PRO A 681 -21.91 -2.44 28.12
N GLY A 682 -21.98 -3.76 28.28
CA GLY A 682 -22.23 -4.68 27.16
C GLY A 682 -23.62 -4.52 26.53
N LEU A 683 -24.65 -4.30 27.35
CA LEU A 683 -26.02 -4.10 26.88
C LEU A 683 -26.20 -2.72 26.23
N ALA A 684 -25.50 -1.70 26.71
CA ALA A 684 -25.51 -0.36 26.12
C ALA A 684 -24.95 -0.39 24.70
N VAL A 685 -23.79 -1.03 24.49
CA VAL A 685 -23.19 -1.20 23.15
C VAL A 685 -24.12 -2.02 22.24
N ALA A 686 -24.70 -3.10 22.76
CA ALA A 686 -25.60 -3.96 22.00
C ALA A 686 -26.88 -3.24 21.57
N SER A 687 -27.50 -2.44 22.45
CA SER A 687 -28.70 -1.66 22.14
C SER A 687 -28.43 -0.57 21.10
N VAL A 688 -27.31 0.14 21.20
CA VAL A 688 -26.90 1.13 20.18
C VAL A 688 -26.57 0.44 18.86
N GLY A 689 -25.87 -0.69 18.89
CA GLY A 689 -25.58 -1.48 17.68
C GLY A 689 -26.84 -2.00 17.00
N ALA A 690 -27.82 -2.49 17.77
CA ALA A 690 -29.11 -2.94 17.27
C ALA A 690 -29.89 -1.80 16.60
N SER A 691 -29.93 -0.61 17.21
CA SER A 691 -30.61 0.54 16.60
C SER A 691 -29.94 0.97 15.29
N GLN A 692 -28.60 0.93 15.19
CA GLN A 692 -27.91 1.25 13.93
C GLN A 692 -28.21 0.23 12.83
N LEU A 693 -28.26 -1.06 13.17
CA LEU A 693 -28.53 -2.11 12.19
C LEU A 693 -29.96 -2.04 11.64
N PHE A 694 -30.94 -1.85 12.53
CA PHE A 694 -32.33 -1.64 12.11
C PHE A 694 -32.50 -0.33 11.33
N GLY A 695 -31.78 0.73 11.72
CA GLY A 695 -31.77 1.99 10.98
C GLY A 695 -31.25 1.81 9.55
N LEU A 696 -30.13 1.09 9.37
CA LEU A 696 -29.60 0.75 8.05
C LEU A 696 -30.58 -0.09 7.22
N GLY A 697 -31.18 -1.12 7.84
CA GLY A 697 -32.17 -1.96 7.16
C GLY A 697 -33.40 -1.16 6.71
N ALA A 698 -33.92 -0.29 7.58
CA ALA A 698 -35.03 0.60 7.26
C ALA A 698 -34.66 1.59 6.15
N HIS A 699 -33.45 2.17 6.18
CA HIS A 699 -32.97 3.08 5.14
C HIS A 699 -32.90 2.41 3.77
N ILE A 700 -32.34 1.20 3.69
CA ILE A 700 -32.28 0.41 2.44
C ILE A 700 -33.69 0.09 1.94
N LEU A 701 -34.59 -0.33 2.83
CA LEU A 701 -35.97 -0.66 2.45
C LEU A 701 -36.74 0.57 1.95
N LEU A 702 -36.57 1.72 2.60
CA LEU A 702 -37.13 2.98 2.14
C LEU A 702 -36.56 3.42 0.80
N LEU A 703 -35.25 3.29 0.58
CA LEU A 703 -34.62 3.61 -0.70
C LEU A 703 -35.17 2.72 -1.83
N LEU A 704 -35.35 1.43 -1.58
CA LEU A 704 -35.96 0.51 -2.55
C LEU A 704 -37.44 0.85 -2.81
N ALA A 705 -38.21 1.14 -1.76
CA ALA A 705 -39.63 1.46 -1.86
C ALA A 705 -39.87 2.79 -2.62
N PHE A 706 -39.16 3.86 -2.23
CA PHE A 706 -39.26 5.16 -2.91
C PHE A 706 -38.61 5.14 -4.29
N GLY A 707 -37.55 4.35 -4.48
CA GLY A 707 -36.96 4.11 -5.80
C GLY A 707 -37.94 3.44 -6.75
N TYR A 708 -38.68 2.44 -6.27
CA TYR A 708 -39.77 1.81 -7.02
C TYR A 708 -40.91 2.79 -7.32
N LEU A 709 -41.40 3.52 -6.31
CA LEU A 709 -42.48 4.51 -6.47
C LEU A 709 -42.11 5.59 -7.49
N THR A 710 -40.88 6.13 -7.39
CA THR A 710 -40.37 7.13 -8.34
C THR A 710 -40.25 6.57 -9.75
N GLY A 711 -39.87 5.28 -9.90
CA GLY A 711 -39.82 4.61 -11.20
C GLY A 711 -41.20 4.35 -11.84
N THR A 712 -42.27 4.37 -11.05
CA THR A 712 -43.66 4.19 -11.52
C THR A 712 -44.39 5.49 -11.84
N GLU A 713 -43.91 6.64 -11.37
CA GLU A 713 -44.47 7.95 -11.71
C GLU A 713 -44.07 8.35 -13.15
N ARG A 714 -45.05 8.54 -14.05
CA ARG A 714 -44.87 9.10 -15.40
C ARG A 714 -44.60 10.62 -15.36
N SER A 715 -43.69 11.08 -14.51
CA SER A 715 -43.23 12.47 -14.50
C SER A 715 -41.81 12.56 -15.07
N GLN A 716 -41.54 13.66 -15.77
CA GLN A 716 -40.46 13.78 -16.75
C GLN A 716 -39.06 13.48 -16.19
N SER A 717 -38.38 12.54 -16.86
CA SER A 717 -36.91 12.38 -16.99
C SER A 717 -36.01 12.62 -15.76
N PHE A 718 -36.02 11.69 -14.80
CA PHE A 718 -34.82 11.38 -14.02
C PHE A 718 -34.50 9.89 -14.13
N THR A 719 -33.90 9.49 -15.24
CA THR A 719 -33.26 8.17 -15.32
C THR A 719 -32.17 8.12 -14.23
N PRO A 720 -32.10 7.06 -13.40
CA PRO A 720 -31.05 6.94 -12.40
C PRO A 720 -29.70 7.17 -13.08
N SER A 721 -28.90 8.10 -12.53
CA SER A 721 -27.61 8.44 -13.14
C SER A 721 -26.82 7.15 -13.36
N ARG A 722 -26.19 7.00 -14.54
CA ARG A 722 -25.40 5.80 -14.90
C ARG A 722 -24.37 5.45 -13.82
N THR A 723 -23.95 6.43 -13.02
CA THR A 723 -23.15 6.32 -11.79
C THR A 723 -23.79 5.52 -10.66
N VAL A 724 -25.08 5.72 -10.38
CA VAL A 724 -25.80 4.97 -9.33
C VAL A 724 -25.98 3.52 -9.76
N ILE A 725 -26.31 3.29 -11.03
CA ILE A 725 -26.43 1.94 -11.61
C ILE A 725 -25.07 1.24 -11.59
N ALA A 726 -24.00 1.90 -12.07
CA ALA A 726 -22.65 1.34 -12.06
C ALA A 726 -22.14 1.09 -10.63
N GLY A 727 -22.46 1.97 -9.67
CA GLY A 727 -22.13 1.79 -8.25
C GLY A 727 -22.82 0.56 -7.65
N LEU A 728 -24.12 0.41 -7.86
CA LEU A 728 -24.89 -0.76 -7.42
C LEU A 728 -24.37 -2.06 -8.06
N LEU A 729 -24.06 -2.04 -9.36
CA LEU A 729 -23.55 -3.19 -10.09
C LEU A 729 -22.13 -3.58 -9.61
N THR A 730 -21.30 -2.59 -9.29
CA THR A 730 -19.96 -2.80 -8.69
C THR A 730 -20.08 -3.45 -7.32
N VAL A 731 -20.99 -2.98 -6.45
CA VAL A 731 -21.25 -3.58 -5.14
C VAL A 731 -21.76 -5.01 -5.29
N ALA A 732 -22.68 -5.27 -6.23
CA ALA A 732 -23.19 -6.61 -6.50
C ALA A 732 -22.08 -7.58 -6.96
N VAL A 733 -21.21 -7.15 -7.88
CA VAL A 733 -20.04 -7.93 -8.33
C VAL A 733 -19.09 -8.19 -7.16
N LEU A 734 -18.83 -7.18 -6.31
CA LEU A 734 -17.95 -7.33 -5.15
C LEU A 734 -18.49 -8.35 -4.15
N VAL A 735 -19.81 -8.32 -3.87
CA VAL A 735 -20.49 -9.31 -3.03
C VAL A 735 -20.34 -10.71 -3.62
N LEU A 736 -20.53 -10.86 -4.94
CA LEU A 736 -20.41 -12.13 -5.65
C LEU A 736 -18.98 -12.69 -5.62
N VAL A 737 -17.97 -11.82 -5.76
CA VAL A 737 -16.54 -12.19 -5.59
C VAL A 737 -16.25 -12.65 -4.16
N VAL A 738 -16.76 -11.92 -3.16
CA VAL A 738 -16.59 -12.25 -1.72
C VAL A 738 -17.23 -13.59 -1.37
N THR A 739 -18.40 -13.91 -1.92
CA THR A 739 -19.08 -15.18 -1.68
C THR A 739 -18.49 -16.34 -2.47
N ALA A 740 -17.98 -16.10 -3.69
CA ALA A 740 -17.33 -17.11 -4.53
C ALA A 740 -15.96 -17.56 -3.99
N ILE A 741 -15.18 -16.64 -3.40
CA ILE A 741 -13.83 -16.96 -2.89
C ILE A 741 -13.92 -17.52 -1.45
N PRO A 742 -13.56 -18.80 -1.20
CA PRO A 742 -13.73 -19.45 0.10
C PRO A 742 -12.98 -18.76 1.25
N PHE A 743 -11.80 -18.23 0.95
CA PHE A 743 -10.96 -17.50 1.90
C PHE A 743 -11.61 -16.17 2.34
N MET A 744 -12.14 -15.39 1.39
CA MET A 744 -12.81 -14.11 1.68
C MET A 744 -14.11 -14.34 2.45
N ARG A 745 -14.91 -15.33 2.07
CA ARG A 745 -16.12 -15.73 2.80
C ARG A 745 -15.83 -16.09 4.25
N LYS A 746 -14.81 -16.90 4.52
CA LYS A 746 -14.42 -17.31 5.90
C LYS A 746 -13.90 -16.14 6.72
N PHE A 747 -13.08 -15.27 6.11
CA PHE A 747 -12.58 -14.05 6.74
C PHE A 747 -13.70 -13.07 7.13
N VAL A 748 -14.61 -12.80 6.19
CA VAL A 748 -15.75 -11.88 6.37
C VAL A 748 -16.73 -12.43 7.42
N SER A 749 -17.12 -13.70 7.32
CA SER A 749 -18.06 -14.32 8.28
C SER A 749 -17.52 -14.39 9.70
N THR A 750 -16.21 -14.63 9.89
CA THR A 750 -15.60 -14.67 11.23
C THR A 750 -15.57 -13.28 11.86
N ARG A 751 -15.27 -12.25 11.05
CA ARG A 751 -15.34 -10.84 11.45
C ARG A 751 -16.78 -10.41 11.77
N LEU A 752 -17.75 -10.67 10.89
CA LEU A 752 -19.15 -10.31 11.12
C LEU A 752 -19.71 -11.01 12.36
N ARG A 753 -19.47 -12.32 12.52
CA ARG A 753 -19.94 -13.08 13.69
C ARG A 753 -19.42 -12.46 15.00
N SER A 754 -18.15 -12.01 15.02
CA SER A 754 -17.57 -11.35 16.20
C SER A 754 -18.21 -9.98 16.51
N LEU A 755 -18.67 -9.24 15.49
CA LEU A 755 -19.34 -7.94 15.67
C LEU A 755 -20.81 -8.09 16.12
N PHE A 756 -21.48 -9.17 15.71
CA PHE A 756 -22.91 -9.39 15.99
C PHE A 756 -23.19 -10.28 17.22
N ALA A 757 -22.17 -10.91 17.82
CA ALA A 757 -22.33 -11.84 18.95
C ALA A 757 -23.10 -11.26 20.15
N GLY A 758 -22.95 -9.96 20.43
CA GLY A 758 -23.69 -9.26 21.49
C GLY A 758 -25.01 -8.61 21.03
N VAL A 759 -25.17 -8.36 19.72
CA VAL A 759 -26.30 -7.60 19.14
C VAL A 759 -27.51 -8.52 18.89
N VAL A 760 -27.28 -9.75 18.42
CA VAL A 760 -28.35 -10.70 18.07
C VAL A 760 -29.24 -11.08 19.27
N PRO A 761 -28.69 -11.47 20.45
CA PRO A 761 -29.54 -11.77 21.61
C PRO A 761 -30.37 -10.55 22.04
N ARG A 762 -29.80 -9.35 21.94
CA ARG A 762 -30.48 -8.12 22.30
C ARG A 762 -31.59 -7.73 21.32
N MET A 763 -31.42 -8.02 20.02
CA MET A 763 -32.49 -7.86 19.03
C MET A 763 -33.67 -8.79 19.33
N LEU A 764 -33.39 -10.05 19.72
CA LEU A 764 -34.42 -10.99 20.13
C LEU A 764 -35.20 -10.51 21.37
N ASP A 765 -34.50 -9.93 22.36
CA ASP A 765 -35.15 -9.33 23.55
C ASP A 765 -36.10 -8.17 23.18
N VAL A 766 -35.74 -7.37 22.16
CA VAL A 766 -36.55 -6.23 21.71
C VAL A 766 -37.75 -6.70 20.87
N LEU A 767 -37.59 -7.74 20.06
CA LEU A 767 -38.67 -8.40 19.31
C LEU A 767 -39.78 -8.92 20.23
N GLN A 768 -39.43 -9.36 21.45
CA GLN A 768 -40.39 -9.78 22.47
C GLN A 768 -41.17 -8.62 23.12
N ARG A 769 -40.83 -7.35 22.82
CA ARG A 769 -41.50 -6.16 23.36
C ARG A 769 -42.09 -5.30 22.23
N PRO A 770 -43.31 -5.60 21.76
CA PRO A 770 -43.87 -5.00 20.54
C PRO A 770 -43.94 -3.47 20.59
N MET A 771 -44.31 -2.89 21.74
CA MET A 771 -44.38 -1.42 21.89
C MET A 771 -43.01 -0.73 21.73
N LYS A 772 -41.95 -1.39 22.19
CA LYS A 772 -40.57 -0.88 22.06
C LYS A 772 -40.10 -0.96 20.60
N LEU A 773 -40.42 -2.06 19.94
CA LEU A 773 -40.14 -2.25 18.52
C LEU A 773 -40.88 -1.21 17.65
N VAL A 774 -42.17 -0.99 17.90
CA VAL A 774 -42.97 0.04 17.20
C VAL A 774 -42.40 1.44 17.45
N THR A 775 -42.00 1.75 18.68
CA THR A 775 -41.36 3.05 18.99
C THR A 775 -40.03 3.22 18.25
N GLY A 776 -39.21 2.16 18.17
CA GLY A 776 -37.91 2.18 17.50
C GLY A 776 -38.04 2.33 15.99
N ILE A 777 -38.85 1.47 15.36
CA ILE A 777 -39.10 1.51 13.91
C ILE A 777 -39.83 2.81 13.54
N GLY A 778 -40.86 3.19 14.29
CA GLY A 778 -41.58 4.45 14.09
C GLY A 778 -40.65 5.66 14.21
N GLY A 779 -39.76 5.67 15.20
CA GLY A 779 -38.74 6.71 15.34
C GLY A 779 -37.76 6.76 14.16
N MET A 780 -37.37 5.62 13.59
CA MET A 780 -36.51 5.56 12.39
C MET A 780 -37.21 6.11 11.15
N LEU A 781 -38.45 5.66 10.89
CA LEU A 781 -39.24 6.14 9.76
C LEU A 781 -39.50 7.65 9.89
N LEU A 782 -39.86 8.11 11.09
CA LEU A 782 -40.08 9.52 11.37
C LEU A 782 -38.80 10.35 11.22
N LEU A 783 -37.65 9.81 11.61
CA LEU A 783 -36.36 10.48 11.46
C LEU A 783 -36.03 10.70 9.98
N THR A 784 -36.21 9.67 9.15
CA THR A 784 -36.02 9.81 7.71
C THR A 784 -37.04 10.77 7.10
N LEU A 785 -38.31 10.66 7.49
CA LEU A 785 -39.38 11.53 7.02
C LEU A 785 -39.09 13.01 7.31
N THR A 786 -38.68 13.32 8.54
CA THR A 786 -38.36 14.70 8.95
C THR A 786 -37.20 15.28 8.16
N PHE A 787 -36.16 14.50 7.86
CA PHE A 787 -35.09 14.98 7.00
C PHE A 787 -35.52 15.17 5.54
N VAL A 788 -36.33 14.27 4.99
CA VAL A 788 -36.89 14.42 3.64
C VAL A 788 -37.78 15.66 3.56
N LEU A 789 -38.65 15.90 4.55
CA LEU A 789 -39.48 17.10 4.64
C LEU A 789 -38.65 18.37 4.83
N CYS A 790 -37.56 18.30 5.60
CA CYS A 790 -36.62 19.42 5.73
C CYS A 790 -35.98 19.76 4.37
N LEU A 791 -35.55 18.76 3.60
CA LEU A 791 -34.99 18.97 2.27
C LEU A 791 -36.05 19.50 1.30
N HIS A 792 -37.26 18.94 1.34
CA HIS A 792 -38.37 19.40 0.51
C HIS A 792 -38.73 20.87 0.80
N ALA A 793 -38.87 21.25 2.08
CA ALA A 793 -39.10 22.64 2.48
C ALA A 793 -37.94 23.55 2.06
N SER A 794 -36.69 23.07 2.11
CA SER A 794 -35.53 23.84 1.64
C SER A 794 -35.58 24.10 0.13
N ILE A 795 -36.08 23.15 -0.66
CA ILE A 795 -36.27 23.32 -2.11
C ILE A 795 -37.42 24.29 -2.39
N GLN A 796 -38.56 24.12 -1.70
CA GLN A 796 -39.75 24.97 -1.83
C GLN A 796 -39.48 26.44 -1.47
N ALA A 797 -38.51 26.71 -0.60
CA ALA A 797 -38.10 28.08 -0.28
C ALA A 797 -37.58 28.85 -1.51
N PHE A 798 -37.19 28.17 -2.59
CA PHE A 798 -36.65 28.76 -3.81
C PHE A 798 -37.50 28.50 -5.07
N ASP A 799 -38.59 27.73 -4.99
CA ASP A 799 -39.45 27.40 -6.13
C ASP A 799 -40.45 28.53 -6.40
N HIS A 800 -40.11 29.42 -7.32
CA HIS A 800 -40.95 30.57 -7.71
C HIS A 800 -41.73 30.35 -9.03
N ASP A 801 -41.37 29.32 -9.81
CA ASP A 801 -41.85 29.12 -11.20
C ASP A 801 -42.84 27.95 -11.35
N GLY A 802 -43.32 27.37 -10.25
CA GLY A 802 -44.40 26.36 -10.26
C GLY A 802 -43.99 24.98 -10.76
N VAL A 803 -42.69 24.65 -10.77
CA VAL A 803 -42.19 23.32 -11.12
C VAL A 803 -42.07 22.48 -9.84
N SER A 804 -43.19 21.93 -9.38
CA SER A 804 -43.23 21.14 -8.17
C SER A 804 -42.49 19.80 -8.34
N ILE A 805 -41.37 19.62 -7.66
CA ILE A 805 -40.66 18.33 -7.60
C ILE A 805 -41.47 17.34 -6.76
N SER A 806 -41.71 16.13 -7.29
CA SER A 806 -42.41 15.06 -6.57
C SER A 806 -41.71 14.74 -5.25
N TYR A 807 -42.51 14.55 -4.19
CA TYR A 807 -42.02 14.17 -2.87
C TYR A 807 -41.21 12.87 -2.90
N ALA A 808 -41.63 11.90 -3.74
CA ALA A 808 -40.91 10.63 -3.91
C ALA A 808 -39.50 10.85 -4.48
N SER A 809 -39.34 11.79 -5.41
CA SER A 809 -38.04 12.14 -5.99
C SER A 809 -37.10 12.77 -4.97
N VAL A 810 -37.61 13.69 -4.14
CA VAL A 810 -36.83 14.30 -3.04
C VAL A 810 -36.40 13.24 -2.02
N ALA A 811 -37.29 12.30 -1.71
CA ALA A 811 -36.99 11.19 -0.80
C ALA A 811 -35.87 10.30 -1.36
N VAL A 812 -35.91 9.93 -2.64
CA VAL A 812 -34.86 9.12 -3.28
C VAL A 812 -33.52 9.85 -3.30
N VAL A 813 -33.49 11.14 -3.64
CA VAL A 813 -32.25 11.93 -3.66
C VAL A 813 -31.62 11.99 -2.27
N PHE A 814 -32.43 12.24 -1.23
CA PHE A 814 -31.95 12.25 0.15
C PHE A 814 -31.43 10.87 0.58
N LEU A 815 -32.18 9.80 0.31
CA LEU A 815 -31.84 8.43 0.69
C LEU A 815 -30.62 7.88 -0.06
N ALA A 816 -30.39 8.31 -1.29
CA ALA A 816 -29.22 7.91 -2.08
C ALA A 816 -27.97 8.70 -1.73
N GLY A 817 -28.11 9.98 -1.35
CA GLY A 817 -27.00 10.85 -0.95
C GLY A 817 -26.48 10.59 0.46
N ASN A 818 -27.31 10.00 1.33
CA ASN A 818 -27.04 9.73 2.75
C ASN A 818 -26.81 8.23 2.97
#